data_AF-A0A345QRR7-F1
#
_entry.id   AF-A0A345QRR7-F1
#
_cell.length_a   1.000
_cell.length_b   1.000
_cell.length_c   1.000
_cell.angle_alpha   90.00
_cell.angle_beta   90.00
_cell.angle_gamma   90.00
#
_symmetry.space_group_name_H-M   'P 1'
#
loop_
_entity.id
_entity.type
_entity.pdbx_description
1 polymer ?
#
loop_
_entity_poly.entity_id
_entity_poly.type
_entity_poly.pdbx_seq_one_letter_code
_entity_poly.pdbx_strand_id
1 'polypeptide(L)'
;MKTVIFDTALALRGGTPRHRQSEALRAYVAARAQTLHVTIDIYASQDGARRRMARADKLVSLRPTPRGQRPFLTLPNAPLSTPATVGEAADHAGSWLSPARLRRLRKLLIHHAPDLIVVGDPMLAPLLPAFAAVGCPTVLIGNAAAAWHARAATSLNDVVQTNWHADLATLKADGSMCFATSLAPCPLAFDSDDLFFEKTRSLVMLSTGYDWLDAQGINTLCMACKTHAARGGAPFDVVLIGFGAAHVARVPEAVSFDTWAHLAGQVGSARALYLPHLTPELASVAEAALGLGTPVIASPIDVNSVWPVGALGVIGTTPETLPAIFAGVMDDDMVGDTFWRGIAAEALKYARTEVSLPGLAAKPVHTTTLGNRPRRHSALSTEPMVLYNPLSHMVLAQLSLHRDAGVDEVRLKDSTGTELIRLMPSTLQREADPVQFEGGVVATKAELGAELTLEFHDFEGLVETHSISTADFIDQETELSWIARDGVTIKGGFWTTHSKTEQGWALGSGASQSRLSGIKEYPLAEIGGTAVAFSTYLDPVPGAPMSILNRTGRSIGGSFETEQRPLFGPEAFFNTQGAPRPGVEMLKDKHKGQRAWIVGNGPSVRLDDLGRIPAGDVTFCFNRFYLSYADQALREDYVVSADTLMIEDFGQEMIDDAAGMPIFCLPRGEGKDLNGSFVSLRNVGNHLPLFSMDPSSYVSLGGSSVFVALQMAHYMGIRDVALYGMDYSFSMQLRRDPRFPFPVSFDDGNHFIKSYRSAKPWCPPTWRDISAGFLNARVAFETTGGKIVNASRGGKLTTFARADFDDLTE
;
A
#
# COMPACT_ATOMS: atom_id res chain seq x y z
N MET A 1 -13.47 25.52 27.66
CA MET A 1 -13.31 26.58 26.64
C MET A 1 -13.85 26.07 25.32
N LYS A 2 -14.74 26.82 24.67
CA LYS A 2 -15.24 26.58 23.31
C LYS A 2 -14.40 27.37 22.33
N THR A 3 -13.78 26.69 21.38
CA THR A 3 -12.91 27.32 20.37
C THR A 3 -13.47 27.09 18.98
N VAL A 4 -13.60 28.14 18.18
CA VAL A 4 -13.92 28.01 16.75
C VAL A 4 -12.67 28.27 15.93
N ILE A 5 -12.29 27.30 15.10
CA ILE A 5 -11.11 27.38 14.24
C ILE A 5 -11.56 27.57 12.79
N PHE A 6 -11.16 28.68 12.16
CA PHE A 6 -11.35 28.94 10.74
C PHE A 6 -10.08 28.62 9.96
N ASP A 7 -10.23 27.85 8.89
CA ASP A 7 -9.12 27.45 8.04
C ASP A 7 -9.54 27.48 6.56
N THR A 8 -8.60 27.55 5.62
CA THR A 8 -8.95 27.55 4.19
C THR A 8 -9.34 26.14 3.73
N ALA A 9 -10.25 26.04 2.76
CA ALA A 9 -10.57 24.81 2.05
C ALA A 9 -9.56 24.60 0.91
N LEU A 10 -8.29 24.71 1.23
CA LEU A 10 -7.24 24.37 0.30
C LEU A 10 -7.09 22.85 0.29
N ALA A 11 -7.61 22.21 -0.75
CA ALA A 11 -7.01 20.96 -1.20
C ALA A 11 -5.75 21.31 -2.01
N LEU A 12 -4.72 21.88 -1.37
CA LEU A 12 -3.38 21.76 -1.92
C LEU A 12 -3.00 20.29 -1.77
N ARG A 13 -2.90 19.59 -2.90
CA ARG A 13 -2.52 18.17 -2.95
C ARG A 13 -1.33 17.95 -2.02
N GLY A 14 -1.44 16.97 -1.11
CA GLY A 14 -0.30 16.44 -0.40
C GLY A 14 0.02 16.99 0.99
N GLY A 15 -0.74 17.93 1.57
CA GLY A 15 -0.51 18.35 2.96
C GLY A 15 0.67 19.31 3.14
N THR A 16 0.56 20.51 2.58
CA THR A 16 1.57 21.59 2.66
C THR A 16 1.99 21.92 4.10
N PRO A 17 3.14 22.62 4.30
CA PRO A 17 3.57 23.09 5.62
C PRO A 17 2.46 23.85 6.38
N ARG A 18 1.65 24.64 5.67
CA ARG A 18 0.48 25.33 6.22
C ARG A 18 -0.57 24.37 6.76
N HIS A 19 -0.90 23.32 6.01
CA HIS A 19 -1.85 22.30 6.47
C HIS A 19 -1.33 21.54 7.68
N ARG A 20 -0.05 21.17 7.70
CA ARG A 20 0.55 20.46 8.84
C ARG A 20 0.59 21.33 10.09
N GLN A 21 0.88 22.63 9.96
CA GLN A 21 0.77 23.55 11.09
C GLN A 21 -0.67 23.73 11.57
N SER A 22 -1.63 23.79 10.64
CA SER A 22 -3.04 23.78 10.98
C SER A 22 -3.43 22.49 11.70
N GLU A 23 -3.03 21.30 11.22
CA GLU A 23 -3.24 20.01 11.89
C GLU A 23 -2.64 19.95 13.29
N ALA A 24 -1.38 20.37 13.44
CA ALA A 24 -0.70 20.42 14.74
C ALA A 24 -1.43 21.34 15.72
N LEU A 25 -1.89 22.51 15.26
CA LEU A 25 -2.74 23.39 16.06
C LEU A 25 -4.09 22.71 16.37
N ARG A 26 -4.77 22.13 15.38
CA ARG A 26 -6.07 21.48 15.58
C ARG A 26 -5.95 20.41 16.67
N ALA A 27 -4.91 19.58 16.62
CA ALA A 27 -4.59 18.60 17.65
C ALA A 27 -4.29 19.26 19.00
N TYR A 28 -3.46 20.31 19.02
CA TYR A 28 -3.10 21.04 20.24
C TYR A 28 -4.33 21.62 20.97
N VAL A 29 -5.25 22.24 20.22
CA VAL A 29 -6.47 22.87 20.74
C VAL A 29 -7.53 21.83 21.08
N ALA A 30 -7.75 20.82 20.23
CA ALA A 30 -8.73 19.76 20.46
C ALA A 30 -8.41 18.95 21.74
N ALA A 31 -7.13 18.76 22.05
CA ALA A 31 -6.70 18.12 23.29
C ALA A 31 -7.04 18.94 24.55
N ARG A 32 -7.40 20.23 24.43
CA ARG A 32 -7.48 21.18 25.55
C ARG A 32 -8.79 21.99 25.60
N ALA A 33 -9.62 21.93 24.55
CA ALA A 33 -10.85 22.71 24.41
C ALA A 33 -11.89 21.98 23.54
N GLN A 34 -13.16 22.33 23.70
CA GLN A 34 -14.22 21.89 22.78
C GLN A 34 -14.08 22.68 21.47
N THR A 35 -13.75 22.02 20.37
CA THR A 35 -13.47 22.68 19.10
C THR A 35 -14.60 22.56 18.08
N LEU A 36 -14.85 23.65 17.34
CA LEU A 36 -15.64 23.65 16.10
C LEU A 36 -14.73 24.12 14.97
N HIS A 37 -14.56 23.27 13.95
CA HIS A 37 -13.74 23.60 12.79
C HIS A 37 -14.62 24.09 11.63
N VAL A 38 -14.23 25.22 11.03
CA VAL A 38 -14.94 25.85 9.92
C VAL A 38 -13.97 26.08 8.77
N THR A 39 -14.18 25.34 7.68
CA THR A 39 -13.33 25.43 6.49
C THR A 39 -13.90 26.39 5.46
N ILE A 40 -13.06 27.26 4.86
CA ILE A 40 -13.45 28.37 3.97
C ILE A 40 -12.80 28.23 2.59
N ASP A 41 -13.60 27.99 1.56
CA ASP A 41 -13.17 27.99 0.16
C ASP A 41 -13.00 29.43 -0.39
N ILE A 42 -11.75 29.84 -0.54
CA ILE A 42 -11.32 31.17 -1.04
C ILE A 42 -11.01 31.20 -2.54
N TYR A 43 -10.97 30.05 -3.23
CA TYR A 43 -10.54 29.95 -4.63
C TYR A 43 -11.68 29.92 -5.64
N ALA A 44 -12.93 30.05 -5.18
CA ALA A 44 -14.14 30.03 -6.01
C ALA A 44 -14.14 28.88 -7.05
N SER A 45 -13.66 27.70 -6.65
CA SER A 45 -13.51 26.58 -7.58
C SER A 45 -14.87 26.16 -8.14
N GLN A 46 -14.99 26.14 -9.48
CA GLN A 46 -16.21 25.74 -10.16
C GLN A 46 -16.59 24.30 -9.78
N ASP A 47 -17.89 24.02 -9.84
CA ASP A 47 -18.59 22.81 -9.36
C ASP A 47 -17.88 21.46 -9.68
N GLY A 48 -17.09 21.39 -10.75
CA GLY A 48 -16.30 20.21 -11.12
C GLY A 48 -15.08 19.90 -10.23
N ALA A 49 -14.49 20.89 -9.55
CA ALA A 49 -13.44 20.67 -8.55
C ALA A 49 -14.05 20.23 -7.21
N ARG A 50 -15.19 20.82 -6.82
CA ARG A 50 -15.98 20.40 -5.66
C ARG A 50 -16.52 18.98 -5.78
N ARG A 51 -16.93 18.54 -6.98
CA ARG A 51 -17.34 17.14 -7.23
C ARG A 51 -16.18 16.16 -7.20
N ARG A 52 -14.96 16.57 -7.55
CA ARG A 52 -13.75 15.75 -7.39
C ARG A 52 -13.29 15.68 -5.93
N MET A 53 -13.40 16.78 -5.19
CA MET A 53 -13.09 16.85 -3.74
C MET A 53 -14.13 16.12 -2.87
N ALA A 54 -15.44 16.30 -3.11
CA ALA A 54 -16.49 15.60 -2.36
C ALA A 54 -16.48 14.07 -2.60
N ARG A 55 -15.92 13.62 -3.74
CA ARG A 55 -15.66 12.20 -4.02
C ARG A 55 -14.38 11.68 -3.37
N ALA A 56 -13.37 12.54 -3.19
CA ALA A 56 -12.10 12.18 -2.52
C ALA A 56 -12.22 12.13 -0.99
N ASP A 57 -13.03 13.03 -0.38
CA ASP A 57 -13.12 13.17 1.08
C ASP A 57 -14.43 12.63 1.70
N LYS A 58 -15.29 11.94 0.92
CA LYS A 58 -16.58 11.34 1.33
C LYS A 58 -17.54 12.24 2.15
N LEU A 59 -17.47 13.57 2.03
CA LEU A 59 -18.31 14.53 2.78
C LEU A 59 -19.79 14.62 2.33
N VAL A 60 -20.23 13.85 1.33
CA VAL A 60 -21.65 13.72 0.95
C VAL A 60 -22.03 12.24 0.84
N SER A 61 -22.77 11.74 1.83
CA SER A 61 -23.50 10.48 1.73
C SER A 61 -24.64 10.67 0.71
N LEU A 62 -24.46 10.21 -0.53
CA LEU A 62 -25.59 9.84 -1.37
C LEU A 62 -26.00 8.42 -0.98
N ARG A 63 -26.81 8.28 0.07
CA ARG A 63 -27.68 7.12 0.16
C ARG A 63 -28.58 7.13 -1.09
N PRO A 64 -28.76 6.00 -1.79
CA PRO A 64 -29.82 5.91 -2.79
C PRO A 64 -31.14 6.12 -2.05
N THR A 65 -31.89 7.17 -2.36
CA THR A 65 -33.27 7.27 -1.93
C THR A 65 -34.05 6.13 -2.61
N PRO A 66 -34.92 5.40 -1.87
CA PRO A 66 -35.81 4.42 -2.47
C PRO A 66 -36.63 5.08 -3.60
N ARG A 67 -36.84 4.36 -4.71
CA ARG A 67 -37.67 4.82 -5.83
C ARG A 67 -39.05 5.26 -5.30
N GLY A 68 -39.33 6.56 -5.35
CA GLY A 68 -40.68 7.09 -5.12
C GLY A 68 -40.81 8.39 -4.30
N GLN A 69 -39.77 8.89 -3.62
CA GLN A 69 -39.87 10.17 -2.89
C GLN A 69 -38.87 11.21 -3.41
N ARG A 70 -39.38 12.39 -3.80
CA ARG A 70 -38.58 13.55 -4.25
C ARG A 70 -37.93 14.24 -3.03
N PRO A 71 -36.61 14.54 -3.04
CA PRO A 71 -36.00 15.39 -2.02
C PRO A 71 -36.40 16.86 -2.19
N PHE A 72 -36.39 17.59 -1.07
CA PHE A 72 -36.89 18.96 -0.89
C PHE A 72 -36.08 20.08 -1.59
N LEU A 73 -35.01 19.78 -2.34
CA LEU A 73 -34.24 20.78 -3.11
C LEU A 73 -33.80 20.21 -4.46
N THR A 74 -34.54 20.57 -5.52
CA THR A 74 -34.08 20.48 -6.92
C THR A 74 -33.75 21.88 -7.42
N LEU A 75 -32.56 22.08 -7.98
CA LEU A 75 -32.20 23.24 -8.80
C LEU A 75 -31.90 22.80 -10.25
N PRO A 76 -32.13 23.69 -11.24
CA PRO A 76 -32.51 23.31 -12.59
C PRO A 76 -31.34 22.87 -13.48
N ASN A 77 -31.62 21.91 -14.36
CA ASN A 77 -30.77 21.53 -15.48
C ASN A 77 -30.87 22.61 -16.59
N ALA A 78 -29.88 23.49 -16.70
CA ALA A 78 -29.61 24.21 -17.93
C ALA A 78 -28.10 24.40 -18.09
N PRO A 79 -27.51 24.15 -19.27
CA PRO A 79 -26.12 24.47 -19.54
C PRO A 79 -26.02 25.99 -19.78
N LEU A 80 -25.28 26.70 -18.93
CA LEU A 80 -24.94 28.10 -19.17
C LEU A 80 -23.60 28.18 -19.90
N SER A 81 -23.65 28.90 -21.02
CA SER A 81 -22.61 29.24 -21.97
C SER A 81 -21.33 29.77 -21.33
N THR A 82 -20.20 29.46 -21.98
CA THR A 82 -18.88 30.07 -21.76
C THR A 82 -18.96 31.60 -21.80
N PRO A 83 -18.45 32.33 -20.79
CA PRO A 83 -18.14 33.73 -20.95
C PRO A 83 -16.84 33.91 -21.74
N ALA A 84 -16.88 34.92 -22.60
CA ALA A 84 -15.81 35.39 -23.43
C ALA A 84 -14.54 35.79 -22.64
N THR A 85 -13.43 35.85 -23.38
CA THR A 85 -12.21 36.60 -23.06
C THR A 85 -12.49 37.89 -22.32
N VAL A 86 -11.89 38.07 -21.14
CA VAL A 86 -11.79 39.37 -20.47
C VAL A 86 -10.34 39.62 -20.12
N GLY A 87 -9.73 40.55 -20.86
CA GLY A 87 -8.63 41.35 -20.35
C GLY A 87 -9.22 42.43 -19.44
N GLU A 88 -8.71 42.49 -18.23
CA GLU A 88 -8.64 43.62 -17.30
C GLU A 88 -8.21 43.02 -15.94
N ALA A 89 -7.35 43.74 -15.23
CA ALA A 89 -6.70 43.30 -13.99
C ALA A 89 -7.69 42.65 -13.01
N ALA A 90 -7.59 41.33 -12.84
CA ALA A 90 -8.42 40.59 -11.92
C ALA A 90 -7.97 40.89 -10.49
N ASP A 91 -8.81 41.66 -9.79
CA ASP A 91 -8.73 41.98 -8.38
C ASP A 91 -8.85 40.69 -7.53
N HIS A 92 -7.71 40.05 -7.22
CA HIS A 92 -7.67 38.71 -6.65
C HIS A 92 -8.03 38.64 -5.15
N ALA A 93 -8.25 39.77 -4.46
CA ALA A 93 -8.69 39.80 -3.06
C ALA A 93 -10.19 40.11 -2.88
N GLY A 94 -10.87 40.65 -3.89
CA GLY A 94 -12.24 41.19 -3.75
C GLY A 94 -13.41 40.19 -3.88
N SER A 95 -13.22 38.96 -4.38
CA SER A 95 -14.34 38.15 -4.91
C SER A 95 -14.82 36.98 -4.04
N TRP A 96 -14.01 36.43 -3.12
CA TRP A 96 -14.43 35.28 -2.30
C TRP A 96 -15.21 35.66 -1.04
N LEU A 97 -14.99 36.88 -0.51
CA LEU A 97 -15.56 37.35 0.74
C LEU A 97 -16.78 38.25 0.53
N SER A 98 -17.84 37.71 -0.06
CA SER A 98 -19.08 38.48 -0.25
C SER A 98 -19.70 38.93 1.09
N PRO A 99 -20.37 40.10 1.15
CA PRO A 99 -21.08 40.55 2.35
C PRO A 99 -22.08 39.52 2.90
N ALA A 100 -22.69 38.72 2.04
CA ALA A 100 -23.61 37.64 2.43
C ALA A 100 -22.90 36.44 3.10
N ARG A 101 -21.67 36.13 2.67
CA ARG A 101 -20.84 35.10 3.31
C ARG A 101 -20.33 35.60 4.67
N LEU A 102 -19.91 36.86 4.75
CA LEU A 102 -19.51 37.51 6.00
C LEU A 102 -20.63 37.50 7.05
N ARG A 103 -21.88 37.83 6.65
CA ARG A 103 -23.05 37.74 7.52
C ARG A 103 -23.32 36.33 8.03
N ARG A 104 -23.10 35.29 7.21
CA ARG A 104 -23.28 33.89 7.61
C ARG A 104 -22.25 33.44 8.65
N LEU A 105 -20.97 33.77 8.43
CA LEU A 105 -19.89 33.45 9.38
C LEU A 105 -20.10 34.16 10.72
N ARG A 106 -20.54 35.42 10.70
CA ARG A 106 -20.95 36.15 11.92
C ARG A 106 -22.11 35.48 12.65
N LYS A 107 -23.16 35.06 11.94
CA LYS A 107 -24.29 34.34 12.56
C LYS A 107 -23.85 33.02 13.20
N LEU A 108 -22.93 32.30 12.56
CA LEU A 108 -22.34 31.08 13.11
C LEU A 108 -21.61 31.37 14.43
N LEU A 109 -20.76 32.39 14.45
CA LEU A 109 -20.05 32.80 15.67
C LEU A 109 -21.00 33.22 16.80
N ILE A 110 -22.03 34.00 16.50
CA ILE A 110 -23.05 34.40 17.48
C ILE A 110 -23.81 33.18 18.01
N HIS A 111 -24.15 32.23 17.14
CA HIS A 111 -24.90 31.04 17.52
C HIS A 111 -24.09 30.11 18.43
N HIS A 112 -22.82 29.88 18.11
CA HIS A 112 -21.96 28.99 18.89
C HIS A 112 -21.35 29.64 20.13
N ALA A 113 -21.31 30.98 20.18
CA ALA A 113 -20.78 31.79 21.27
C ALA A 113 -19.42 31.26 21.78
N PRO A 114 -18.37 31.25 20.93
CA PRO A 114 -17.07 30.73 21.35
C PRO A 114 -16.40 31.62 22.39
N ASP A 115 -15.57 31.00 23.22
CA ASP A 115 -14.67 31.67 24.15
C ASP A 115 -13.39 32.15 23.45
N LEU A 116 -13.05 31.54 22.30
CA LEU A 116 -11.88 31.87 21.48
C LEU A 116 -12.16 31.59 19.99
N ILE A 117 -11.72 32.49 19.12
CA ILE A 117 -11.67 32.29 17.67
C ILE A 117 -10.21 32.14 17.24
N VAL A 118 -9.91 31.11 16.46
CA VAL A 118 -8.59 30.92 15.87
C VAL A 118 -8.72 30.96 14.35
N VAL A 119 -7.93 31.79 13.69
CA VAL A 119 -7.77 31.84 12.24
C VAL A 119 -6.46 31.15 11.90
N GLY A 120 -6.58 29.96 11.30
CA GLY A 120 -5.49 29.03 11.06
C GLY A 120 -4.63 29.34 9.84
N ASP A 121 -5.13 30.16 8.92
CA ASP A 121 -4.46 30.48 7.65
C ASP A 121 -4.37 32.01 7.46
N PRO A 122 -3.16 32.58 7.22
CA PRO A 122 -2.97 33.99 6.87
C PRO A 122 -3.83 34.50 5.71
N MET A 123 -4.20 33.64 4.76
CA MET A 123 -5.09 34.00 3.65
C MET A 123 -6.50 34.41 4.11
N LEU A 124 -6.89 34.03 5.32
CA LEU A 124 -8.15 34.40 5.95
C LEU A 124 -8.07 35.68 6.79
N ALA A 125 -6.91 36.36 6.81
CA ALA A 125 -6.74 37.64 7.49
C ALA A 125 -7.85 38.68 7.21
N PRO A 126 -8.43 38.78 5.98
CA PRO A 126 -9.56 39.68 5.72
C PRO A 126 -10.82 39.43 6.58
N LEU A 127 -10.95 38.29 7.24
CA LEU A 127 -12.07 38.00 8.15
C LEU A 127 -11.91 38.66 9.52
N LEU A 128 -10.68 38.97 9.93
CA LEU A 128 -10.36 39.44 11.27
C LEU A 128 -11.21 40.65 11.68
N PRO A 129 -11.42 41.68 10.84
CA PRO A 129 -12.23 42.82 11.25
C PRO A 129 -13.69 42.47 11.55
N ALA A 130 -14.24 41.50 10.83
CA ALA A 130 -15.63 41.08 11.03
C ALA A 130 -15.82 40.16 12.24
N PHE A 131 -14.80 39.39 12.60
CA PHE A 131 -14.77 38.53 13.78
C PHE A 131 -14.54 39.33 15.06
N ALA A 132 -13.66 40.34 15.02
CA ALA A 132 -13.44 41.25 16.14
C ALA A 132 -14.73 41.91 16.63
N ALA A 133 -15.63 42.26 15.71
CA ALA A 133 -16.93 42.83 16.03
C ALA A 133 -17.91 41.89 16.76
N VAL A 134 -17.59 40.60 16.90
CA VAL A 134 -18.35 39.64 17.72
C VAL A 134 -17.98 39.76 19.22
N GLY A 135 -16.90 40.47 19.55
CA GLY A 135 -16.47 40.68 20.94
C GLY A 135 -15.78 39.46 21.58
N CYS A 136 -15.39 38.47 20.77
CA CYS A 136 -14.67 37.27 21.20
C CYS A 136 -13.16 37.43 20.90
N PRO A 137 -12.25 37.01 21.81
CA PRO A 137 -10.82 36.95 21.53
C PRO A 137 -10.55 36.19 20.22
N THR A 138 -9.81 36.81 19.30
CA THR A 138 -9.54 36.26 17.96
C THR A 138 -8.05 36.24 17.70
N VAL A 139 -7.50 35.09 17.33
CA VAL A 139 -6.06 34.89 17.14
C VAL A 139 -5.78 34.44 15.71
N LEU A 140 -4.83 35.09 15.04
CA LEU A 140 -4.29 34.67 13.75
C LEU A 140 -2.96 33.92 13.94
N ILE A 141 -2.88 32.70 13.42
CA ILE A 141 -1.64 31.91 13.39
C ILE A 141 -0.70 32.46 12.33
N GLY A 142 0.59 32.50 12.64
CA GLY A 142 1.61 32.99 11.71
C GLY A 142 1.77 34.51 11.69
N ASN A 143 0.95 35.29 12.43
CA ASN A 143 1.15 36.74 12.57
C ASN A 143 2.51 37.12 13.22
N ALA A 144 3.21 36.16 13.86
CA ALA A 144 4.60 36.30 14.26
C ALA A 144 5.54 36.69 13.08
N ALA A 145 5.15 36.37 11.85
CA ALA A 145 5.92 36.54 10.62
C ALA A 145 5.87 37.93 9.99
N ALA A 146 5.29 38.96 10.62
CA ALA A 146 5.22 40.30 10.02
C ALA A 146 6.58 40.82 9.53
N ALA A 147 7.69 40.50 10.23
CA ALA A 147 9.04 40.83 9.78
C ALA A 147 9.45 40.05 8.52
N TRP A 148 9.05 38.77 8.40
CA TRP A 148 9.27 37.98 7.18
C TRP A 148 8.42 38.51 6.02
N HIS A 149 7.14 38.83 6.25
CA HIS A 149 6.27 39.44 5.24
C HIS A 149 6.77 40.83 4.81
N ALA A 150 7.25 41.66 5.72
CA ALA A 150 7.85 42.96 5.39
C ALA A 150 9.08 42.79 4.49
N ARG A 151 9.96 41.82 4.80
CA ARG A 151 11.11 41.48 3.95
C ARG A 151 10.65 40.97 2.59
N ALA A 152 9.73 40.00 2.56
CA ALA A 152 9.16 39.46 1.33
C ALA A 152 8.61 40.57 0.43
N ALA A 153 7.82 41.50 0.98
CA ALA A 153 7.26 42.65 0.27
C ALA A 153 8.33 43.51 -0.42
N THR A 154 9.50 43.68 0.20
CA THR A 154 10.61 44.47 -0.37
C THR A 154 11.48 43.71 -1.36
N SER A 155 11.49 42.37 -1.30
CA SER A 155 12.27 41.50 -2.19
C SER A 155 11.53 41.06 -3.46
N LEU A 156 10.23 41.38 -3.55
CA LEU A 156 9.32 40.93 -4.59
C LEU A 156 9.29 41.89 -5.77
N ASN A 157 9.33 41.34 -6.99
CA ASN A 157 9.19 42.09 -8.25
C ASN A 157 7.73 42.17 -8.75
N ASP A 158 6.79 41.51 -8.07
CA ASP A 158 5.37 41.46 -8.44
C ASP A 158 4.53 42.36 -7.53
N VAL A 159 3.88 43.38 -8.11
CA VAL A 159 3.13 44.41 -7.38
C VAL A 159 2.00 43.81 -6.53
N VAL A 160 1.35 42.74 -7.01
CA VAL A 160 0.22 42.11 -6.31
C VAL A 160 0.71 41.35 -5.08
N GLN A 161 1.78 40.56 -5.24
CA GLN A 161 2.40 39.84 -4.13
C GLN A 161 3.01 40.82 -3.11
N THR A 162 3.68 41.88 -3.58
CA THR A 162 4.23 42.93 -2.73
C THR A 162 3.15 43.57 -1.86
N ASN A 163 2.01 43.95 -2.44
CA ASN A 163 0.91 44.55 -1.70
C ASN A 163 0.31 43.57 -0.68
N TRP A 164 0.11 42.30 -1.06
CA TRP A 164 -0.41 41.29 -0.14
C TRP A 164 0.53 41.03 1.06
N HIS A 165 1.84 40.93 0.81
CA HIS A 165 2.82 40.79 1.89
C HIS A 165 2.94 42.07 2.74
N ALA A 166 2.82 43.26 2.14
CA ALA A 166 2.80 44.54 2.87
C ALA A 166 1.59 44.63 3.80
N ASP A 167 0.40 44.24 3.33
CA ASP A 167 -0.82 44.19 4.14
C ASP A 167 -0.63 43.24 5.32
N LEU A 168 -0.13 42.01 5.09
CA LEU A 168 0.15 41.05 6.16
C LEU A 168 1.22 41.55 7.15
N ALA A 169 2.21 42.31 6.69
CA ALA A 169 3.21 42.93 7.56
C ALA A 169 2.62 44.03 8.46
N THR A 170 1.55 44.71 8.00
CA THR A 170 0.91 45.83 8.72
C THR A 170 -0.12 45.39 9.76
N LEU A 171 -0.64 44.15 9.68
CA LEU A 171 -1.63 43.55 10.62
C LEU A 171 -1.15 43.42 12.08
N LYS A 172 -0.05 44.07 12.42
CA LYS A 172 0.62 44.05 13.72
C LYS A 172 0.93 45.43 14.30
N ALA A 173 0.75 46.52 13.56
CA ALA A 173 1.43 47.78 13.88
C ALA A 173 0.58 48.83 14.60
N ASP A 174 -0.73 48.93 14.35
CA ASP A 174 -1.59 49.86 15.08
C ASP A 174 -2.47 49.07 16.05
N GLY A 175 -2.36 49.32 17.34
CA GLY A 175 -3.09 48.60 18.39
C GLY A 175 -4.62 48.79 18.37
N SER A 176 -5.24 49.02 17.22
CA SER A 176 -6.64 49.42 17.08
C SER A 176 -7.62 48.27 16.86
N MET A 177 -7.17 47.01 16.61
CA MET A 177 -8.12 45.95 16.22
C MET A 177 -7.87 44.49 16.67
N CYS A 178 -7.08 44.19 17.70
CA CYS A 178 -7.04 42.80 18.22
C CYS A 178 -6.86 42.70 19.75
N PHE A 179 -7.88 42.13 20.40
CA PHE A 179 -7.71 41.46 21.69
C PHE A 179 -6.88 40.17 21.47
N ALA A 180 -5.63 40.20 21.97
CA ALA A 180 -4.68 39.10 22.21
C ALA A 180 -3.79 38.58 21.05
N THR A 181 -2.52 39.03 21.10
CA THR A 181 -1.23 38.31 20.93
C THR A 181 -1.05 37.30 19.78
N SER A 182 -0.11 37.61 18.88
CA SER A 182 0.42 36.67 17.87
C SER A 182 0.99 35.41 18.51
N LEU A 183 0.62 34.23 17.96
CA LEU A 183 1.22 32.95 18.37
C LEU A 183 2.47 32.64 17.54
N ALA A 184 3.46 32.04 18.20
CA ALA A 184 4.50 31.31 17.50
C ALA A 184 3.88 30.14 16.71
N PRO A 185 4.51 29.69 15.61
CA PRO A 185 4.07 28.51 14.91
C PRO A 185 4.02 27.30 15.86
N CYS A 186 3.09 26.37 15.64
CA CYS A 186 3.03 25.16 16.45
C CYS A 186 4.32 24.35 16.24
N PRO A 187 4.97 23.86 17.32
CA PRO A 187 6.12 22.97 17.17
C PRO A 187 5.67 21.69 16.46
N LEU A 188 6.47 21.26 15.49
CA LEU A 188 6.34 19.97 14.82
C LEU A 188 7.40 19.04 15.43
N ALA A 189 6.99 17.89 15.93
CA ALA A 189 7.93 16.88 16.40
C ALA A 189 7.93 15.72 15.40
N PHE A 190 9.12 15.24 15.06
CA PHE A 190 9.30 13.95 14.41
C PHE A 190 9.79 12.96 15.46
N ASP A 191 9.25 11.75 15.44
CA ASP A 191 9.76 10.68 16.30
C ASP A 191 11.20 10.39 15.89
N SER A 192 12.08 10.32 16.88
CA SER A 192 13.50 10.05 16.65
C SER A 192 13.74 8.54 16.59
N ASP A 193 14.30 8.07 15.49
CA ASP A 193 14.84 6.71 15.33
C ASP A 193 16.38 6.80 15.26
N ASP A 194 17.09 5.86 15.90
CA ASP A 194 18.55 5.76 15.83
C ASP A 194 19.04 5.54 14.39
N LEU A 195 18.21 4.94 13.53
CA LEU A 195 18.50 4.77 12.10
C LEU A 195 18.62 6.12 11.36
N PHE A 196 18.08 7.21 11.89
CA PHE A 196 18.23 8.52 11.27
C PHE A 196 19.63 9.09 11.36
N PHE A 197 20.52 8.52 12.17
CA PHE A 197 21.92 8.95 12.19
C PHE A 197 22.78 8.22 11.13
N GLU A 198 22.21 7.20 10.47
CA GLU A 198 22.78 6.55 9.28
C GLU A 198 22.32 7.28 8.00
N LYS A 199 22.90 8.46 7.76
CA LYS A 199 22.46 9.37 6.68
C LYS A 199 22.75 8.83 5.28
N THR A 200 21.72 8.78 4.44
CA THR A 200 21.82 8.59 2.98
C THR A 200 22.39 9.85 2.32
N ARG A 201 23.15 9.70 1.22
CA ARG A 201 23.67 10.83 0.42
C ARG A 201 22.57 11.52 -0.37
N SER A 202 21.64 12.15 0.34
CA SER A 202 20.51 12.85 -0.25
C SER A 202 20.36 14.27 0.30
N LEU A 203 19.89 15.16 -0.57
CA LEU A 203 19.50 16.52 -0.28
C LEU A 203 17.98 16.63 -0.42
N VAL A 204 17.28 16.91 0.67
CA VAL A 204 15.83 17.14 0.63
C VAL A 204 15.57 18.62 0.44
N MET A 205 14.71 18.97 -0.52
CA MET A 205 14.15 20.31 -0.68
C MET A 205 12.63 20.24 -0.58
N LEU A 206 12.07 21.21 0.12
CA LEU A 206 10.65 21.28 0.43
C LEU A 206 10.00 22.45 -0.30
N SER A 207 8.80 22.23 -0.85
CA SER A 207 8.00 23.30 -1.45
C SER A 207 7.53 24.28 -0.37
N THR A 208 7.61 25.56 -0.69
CA THR A 208 7.08 26.65 0.14
C THR A 208 5.56 26.79 0.02
N GLY A 209 4.94 26.11 -0.96
CA GLY A 209 3.55 26.31 -1.36
C GLY A 209 3.31 27.61 -2.13
N TYR A 210 4.35 28.39 -2.42
CA TYR A 210 4.32 29.56 -3.29
C TYR A 210 5.06 29.25 -4.58
N ASP A 211 4.31 29.07 -5.68
CA ASP A 211 4.84 28.61 -6.97
C ASP A 211 6.05 29.42 -7.48
N TRP A 212 6.05 30.73 -7.25
CA TRP A 212 7.12 31.63 -7.66
C TRP A 212 8.39 31.51 -6.79
N LEU A 213 8.27 31.28 -5.47
CA LEU A 213 9.42 31.03 -4.59
C LEU A 213 10.05 29.67 -4.92
N ASP A 214 9.20 28.67 -5.15
CA ASP A 214 9.62 27.34 -5.56
C ASP A 214 10.38 27.40 -6.89
N ALA A 215 9.90 28.20 -7.84
CA ALA A 215 10.58 28.40 -9.12
C ALA A 215 11.98 29.00 -8.99
N GLN A 216 12.17 29.96 -8.08
CA GLN A 216 13.46 30.60 -7.78
C GLN A 216 14.39 29.62 -7.07
N GLY A 217 13.89 28.92 -6.04
CA GLY A 217 14.66 27.93 -5.30
C GLY A 217 15.19 26.80 -6.19
N ILE A 218 14.35 26.27 -7.09
CA ILE A 218 14.72 25.24 -8.07
C ILE A 218 15.80 25.75 -9.03
N ASN A 219 15.72 27.00 -9.50
CA ASN A 219 16.78 27.59 -10.33
C ASN A 219 18.13 27.61 -9.61
N THR A 220 18.14 28.11 -8.37
CA THR A 220 19.35 28.18 -7.54
C THR A 220 19.92 26.79 -7.30
N LEU A 221 19.07 25.81 -6.97
CA LEU A 221 19.46 24.42 -6.79
C LEU A 221 20.12 23.85 -8.05
N CYS A 222 19.47 23.98 -9.21
CA CYS A 222 20.01 23.46 -10.48
C CYS A 222 21.38 24.06 -10.83
N MET A 223 21.57 25.37 -10.63
CA MET A 223 22.86 26.03 -10.86
C MET A 223 23.93 25.52 -9.89
N ALA A 224 23.58 25.33 -8.63
CA ALA A 224 24.50 24.86 -7.61
C ALA A 224 24.92 23.40 -7.86
N CYS A 225 23.99 22.49 -8.18
CA CYS A 225 24.29 21.10 -8.51
C CYS A 225 25.21 20.99 -9.73
N LYS A 226 24.96 21.78 -10.79
CA LYS A 226 25.85 21.85 -11.97
C LYS A 226 27.26 22.30 -11.60
N THR A 227 27.37 23.31 -10.74
CA THR A 227 28.66 23.84 -10.30
C THR A 227 29.42 22.85 -9.42
N HIS A 228 28.72 22.13 -8.52
CA HIS A 228 29.28 21.06 -7.69
C HIS A 228 29.83 19.92 -8.55
N ALA A 229 29.04 19.44 -9.52
CA ALA A 229 29.47 18.41 -10.46
C ALA A 229 30.69 18.85 -11.30
N ALA A 230 30.68 20.09 -11.81
CA ALA A 230 31.80 20.64 -12.58
C ALA A 230 33.11 20.77 -11.77
N ARG A 231 33.02 20.85 -10.44
CA ARG A 231 34.17 20.86 -9.53
C ARG A 231 34.62 19.46 -9.09
N GLY A 232 34.03 18.39 -9.64
CA GLY A 232 34.37 17.00 -9.31
C GLY A 232 33.76 16.51 -7.99
N GLY A 233 32.72 17.17 -7.49
CA GLY A 233 32.05 16.75 -6.26
C GLY A 233 31.32 15.40 -6.43
N ALA A 234 31.23 14.63 -5.34
CA ALA A 234 30.55 13.35 -5.34
C ALA A 234 29.05 13.50 -5.70
N PRO A 235 28.46 12.52 -6.43
CA PRO A 235 27.04 12.53 -6.75
C PRO A 235 26.21 12.29 -5.48
N PHE A 236 25.02 12.90 -5.44
CA PHE A 236 24.04 12.75 -4.36
C PHE A 236 22.63 12.87 -4.94
N ASP A 237 21.65 12.29 -4.25
CA ASP A 237 20.26 12.29 -4.67
C ASP A 237 19.58 13.61 -4.27
N VAL A 238 18.78 14.17 -5.17
CA VAL A 238 17.91 15.32 -4.86
C VAL A 238 16.49 14.80 -4.64
N VAL A 239 15.93 15.10 -3.47
CA VAL A 239 14.56 14.73 -3.11
C VAL A 239 13.69 16.00 -3.06
N LEU A 240 12.68 16.07 -3.91
CA LEU A 240 11.72 17.19 -3.97
C LEU A 240 10.39 16.78 -3.34
N ILE A 241 9.96 17.46 -2.28
CA ILE A 241 8.68 17.17 -1.62
C ILE A 241 7.71 18.33 -1.79
N GLY A 242 6.52 18.03 -2.32
CA GLY A 242 5.42 18.98 -2.46
C GLY A 242 5.47 19.90 -3.68
N PHE A 243 6.43 19.70 -4.59
CA PHE A 243 6.57 20.52 -5.80
C PHE A 243 5.57 20.13 -6.89
N GLY A 244 5.07 21.13 -7.62
CA GLY A 244 4.26 20.91 -8.80
C GLY A 244 5.04 20.25 -9.95
N ALA A 245 4.35 19.53 -10.84
CA ALA A 245 4.97 18.78 -11.94
C ALA A 245 5.88 19.63 -12.85
N ALA A 246 5.55 20.92 -13.05
CA ALA A 246 6.37 21.84 -13.83
C ALA A 246 7.74 22.14 -13.18
N HIS A 247 7.82 22.14 -11.85
CA HIS A 247 9.08 22.33 -11.13
C HIS A 247 9.90 21.04 -11.09
N VAL A 248 9.24 19.90 -10.88
CA VAL A 248 9.89 18.58 -10.92
C VAL A 248 10.51 18.31 -12.29
N ALA A 249 9.82 18.65 -13.39
CA ALA A 249 10.34 18.48 -14.75
C ALA A 249 11.64 19.26 -15.03
N ARG A 250 11.97 20.28 -14.21
CA ARG A 250 13.21 21.06 -14.33
C ARG A 250 14.40 20.37 -13.63
N VAL A 251 14.14 19.32 -12.86
CA VAL A 251 15.13 18.48 -12.18
C VAL A 251 14.79 17.00 -12.45
N PRO A 252 14.97 16.51 -13.69
CA PRO A 252 14.50 15.19 -14.10
C PRO A 252 15.14 14.03 -13.31
N GLU A 253 16.34 14.25 -12.78
CA GLU A 253 17.09 13.28 -11.97
C GLU A 253 16.59 13.23 -10.50
N ALA A 254 15.69 14.13 -10.08
CA ALA A 254 15.25 14.20 -8.70
C ALA A 254 14.15 13.17 -8.40
N VAL A 255 14.24 12.59 -7.21
CA VAL A 255 13.14 11.80 -6.63
C VAL A 255 12.08 12.77 -6.13
N SER A 256 10.89 12.76 -6.72
CA SER A 256 9.81 13.68 -6.33
C SER A 256 8.69 12.97 -5.58
N PHE A 257 8.26 13.55 -4.47
CA PHE A 257 7.05 13.18 -3.76
C PHE A 257 6.02 14.32 -3.90
N ASP A 258 4.88 14.03 -4.49
CA ASP A 258 3.77 14.97 -4.61
C ASP A 258 3.00 15.16 -3.28
N THR A 259 3.32 14.34 -2.28
CA THR A 259 2.75 14.39 -0.93
C THR A 259 3.82 14.45 0.15
N TRP A 260 3.43 14.96 1.32
CA TRP A 260 4.27 15.12 2.50
C TRP A 260 4.12 13.95 3.49
N ALA A 261 3.64 12.79 3.01
CA ALA A 261 3.37 11.61 3.83
C ALA A 261 4.65 10.95 4.39
N HIS A 262 5.80 11.16 3.74
CA HIS A 262 7.09 10.57 4.10
C HIS A 262 8.10 11.59 4.62
N LEU A 263 7.63 12.78 5.03
CA LEU A 263 8.49 13.91 5.39
C LEU A 263 9.52 13.55 6.46
N ALA A 264 9.10 12.93 7.57
CA ALA A 264 10.01 12.57 8.67
C ALA A 264 11.08 11.58 8.23
N GLY A 265 10.72 10.54 7.49
CA GLY A 265 11.68 9.53 7.00
C GLY A 265 12.66 10.10 5.96
N GLN A 266 12.17 10.89 5.00
CA GLN A 266 13.02 11.52 3.98
C GLN A 266 13.96 12.56 4.60
N VAL A 267 13.44 13.43 5.48
CA VAL A 267 14.26 14.45 6.16
C VAL A 267 15.22 13.80 7.17
N GLY A 268 14.76 12.81 7.93
CA GLY A 268 15.56 12.13 8.94
C GLY A 268 16.72 11.35 8.36
N SER A 269 16.56 10.71 7.20
CA SER A 269 17.63 9.97 6.52
C SER A 269 18.52 10.83 5.61
N ALA A 270 18.17 12.09 5.36
CA ALA A 270 18.92 12.96 4.46
C ALA A 270 20.12 13.65 5.11
N ARG A 271 21.19 13.85 4.34
CA ARG A 271 22.37 14.59 4.81
C ARG A 271 22.16 16.08 4.95
N ALA A 272 21.17 16.65 4.26
CA ALA A 272 20.79 18.03 4.46
C ALA A 272 19.35 18.29 4.03
N LEU A 273 18.73 19.25 4.71
CA LEU A 273 17.48 19.88 4.34
C LEU A 273 17.76 21.27 3.78
N TYR A 274 17.49 21.49 2.49
CA TYR A 274 17.66 22.78 1.83
C TYR A 274 16.34 23.55 1.73
N LEU A 275 16.31 24.72 2.35
CA LEU A 275 15.18 25.65 2.40
C LEU A 275 15.64 27.02 1.90
N PRO A 276 15.68 27.25 0.57
CA PRO A 276 16.14 28.53 0.00
C PRO A 276 15.36 29.73 0.52
N HIS A 277 14.09 29.49 0.85
CA HIS A 277 13.20 30.44 1.48
C HIS A 277 12.61 29.78 2.72
N LEU A 278 13.17 30.08 3.87
CA LEU A 278 12.68 29.56 5.14
C LEU A 278 11.45 30.38 5.55
N THR A 279 10.29 29.93 5.07
CA THR A 279 9.03 30.53 5.51
C THR A 279 8.78 30.19 6.98
N PRO A 280 7.97 31.00 7.69
CA PRO A 280 7.57 30.70 9.07
C PRO A 280 6.96 29.30 9.24
N GLU A 281 6.33 28.77 8.20
CA GLU A 281 5.75 27.43 8.20
C GLU A 281 6.81 26.33 8.12
N LEU A 282 7.84 26.56 7.31
CA LEU A 282 8.98 25.66 7.15
C LEU A 282 9.95 25.73 8.33
N ALA A 283 9.92 26.79 9.14
CA ALA A 283 10.74 26.91 10.34
C ALA A 283 10.51 25.77 11.34
N SER A 284 9.25 25.36 11.58
CA SER A 284 8.97 24.21 12.45
C SER A 284 9.50 22.88 11.88
N VAL A 285 9.49 22.73 10.55
CA VAL A 285 10.04 21.53 9.88
C VAL A 285 11.57 21.53 9.96
N ALA A 286 12.19 22.69 9.81
CA ALA A 286 13.62 22.87 9.98
C ALA A 286 14.09 22.53 11.41
N GLU A 287 13.36 22.99 12.42
CA GLU A 287 13.64 22.64 13.82
C GLU A 287 13.51 21.14 14.07
N ALA A 288 12.46 20.50 13.53
CA ALA A 288 12.29 19.06 13.61
C ALA A 288 13.43 18.30 12.89
N ALA A 289 13.88 18.80 11.73
CA ALA A 289 15.01 18.24 11.00
C ALA A 289 16.32 18.29 11.81
N LEU A 290 16.60 19.43 12.45
CA LEU A 290 17.74 19.57 13.35
C LEU A 290 17.63 18.58 14.51
N GLY A 291 16.43 18.37 15.06
CA GLY A 291 16.16 17.36 16.09
C GLY A 291 16.45 15.91 15.66
N LEU A 292 16.37 15.61 14.37
CA LEU A 292 16.78 14.32 13.78
C LEU A 292 18.26 14.29 13.36
N GLY A 293 19.04 15.32 13.71
CA GLY A 293 20.44 15.45 13.34
C GLY A 293 20.66 15.81 11.86
N THR A 294 19.62 16.24 11.14
CA THR A 294 19.71 16.68 9.75
C THR A 294 20.00 18.19 9.71
N PRO A 295 21.14 18.63 9.15
CA PRO A 295 21.46 20.04 9.06
C PRO A 295 20.51 20.77 8.10
N VAL A 296 20.25 22.03 8.40
CA VAL A 296 19.37 22.92 7.64
C VAL A 296 20.21 23.95 6.90
N ILE A 297 20.04 24.02 5.58
CA ILE A 297 20.69 24.99 4.71
C ILE A 297 19.64 26.00 4.26
N ALA A 298 19.84 27.28 4.57
CA ALA A 298 18.92 28.36 4.17
C ALA A 298 19.66 29.70 3.99
N SER A 299 18.95 30.75 3.58
CA SER A 299 19.57 32.07 3.39
C SER A 299 20.13 32.63 4.71
N PRO A 300 21.27 33.36 4.71
CA PRO A 300 21.87 33.93 5.92
C PRO A 300 20.91 34.82 6.70
N ILE A 301 20.07 35.56 5.98
CA ILE A 301 19.07 36.45 6.57
C ILE A 301 18.02 35.64 7.32
N ASP A 302 17.56 34.52 6.74
CA ASP A 302 16.52 33.71 7.36
C ASP A 302 17.06 32.89 8.54
N VAL A 303 18.22 32.26 8.41
CA VAL A 303 18.81 31.48 9.53
C VAL A 303 19.12 32.37 10.72
N ASN A 304 19.69 33.56 10.50
CA ASN A 304 20.01 34.50 11.57
C ASN A 304 18.76 35.15 12.19
N SER A 305 17.61 35.04 11.52
CA SER A 305 16.32 35.50 12.07
C SER A 305 15.66 34.48 13.00
N VAL A 306 16.13 33.23 12.99
CA VAL A 306 15.56 32.11 13.76
C VAL A 306 16.54 31.56 14.80
N TRP A 307 17.80 31.37 14.43
CA TRP A 307 18.84 30.80 15.29
C TRP A 307 19.99 31.78 15.54
N PRO A 308 20.74 31.61 16.65
CA PRO A 308 21.99 32.35 16.86
C PRO A 308 22.99 32.09 15.74
N VAL A 309 23.78 33.12 15.41
CA VAL A 309 24.86 32.99 14.42
C VAL A 309 25.83 31.89 14.86
N GLY A 310 26.05 30.89 13.99
CA GLY A 310 26.93 29.77 14.26
C GLY A 310 26.30 28.58 15.00
N ALA A 311 24.96 28.53 15.11
CA ALA A 311 24.26 27.36 15.63
C ALA A 311 24.64 26.07 14.87
N LEU A 312 24.95 25.00 15.61
CA LEU A 312 25.40 23.74 15.02
C LEU A 312 24.29 23.13 14.15
N GLY A 313 24.65 22.74 12.93
CA GLY A 313 23.71 22.19 11.94
C GLY A 313 22.90 23.24 11.17
N VAL A 314 23.02 24.54 11.49
CA VAL A 314 22.36 25.63 10.76
C VAL A 314 23.37 26.30 9.84
N ILE A 315 23.13 26.22 8.53
CA ILE A 315 24.07 26.65 7.51
C ILE A 315 23.46 27.78 6.66
N GLY A 316 24.00 28.98 6.81
CA GLY A 316 23.66 30.13 5.97
C GLY A 316 24.34 30.04 4.60
N THR A 317 23.60 30.19 3.51
CA THR A 317 24.15 30.09 2.14
C THR A 317 23.69 31.20 1.20
N THR A 318 24.61 31.66 0.35
CA THR A 318 24.28 32.40 -0.88
C THR A 318 24.34 31.44 -2.08
N PRO A 319 23.80 31.83 -3.26
CA PRO A 319 23.93 31.03 -4.48
C PRO A 319 25.39 30.68 -4.82
N GLU A 320 26.34 31.56 -4.48
CA GLU A 320 27.77 31.38 -4.77
C GLU A 320 28.44 30.37 -3.82
N THR A 321 28.00 30.31 -2.56
CA THR A 321 28.58 29.42 -1.53
C THR A 321 27.95 28.04 -1.49
N LEU A 322 26.73 27.89 -2.01
CA LEU A 322 25.96 26.63 -1.96
C LEU A 322 26.70 25.41 -2.53
N PRO A 323 27.44 25.50 -3.67
CA PRO A 323 28.20 24.35 -4.17
C PRO A 323 29.31 23.87 -3.22
N ALA A 324 29.94 24.80 -2.48
CA ALA A 324 30.97 24.43 -1.51
C ALA A 324 30.37 23.75 -0.27
N ILE A 325 29.14 24.14 0.11
CA ILE A 325 28.39 23.50 1.19
C ILE A 325 28.01 22.06 0.79
N PHE A 326 27.58 21.83 -0.45
CA PHE A 326 27.32 20.47 -0.95
C PHE A 326 28.57 19.59 -0.84
N ALA A 327 29.73 20.10 -1.25
CA ALA A 327 30.99 19.38 -1.10
C ALA A 327 31.31 19.01 0.36
N GLY A 328 31.04 19.90 1.32
CA GLY A 328 31.32 19.61 2.73
C GLY A 328 30.32 18.65 3.40
N VAL A 329 29.02 18.80 3.10
CA VAL A 329 27.97 18.01 3.78
C VAL A 329 27.76 16.64 3.14
N MET A 330 28.11 16.48 1.86
CA MET A 330 27.98 15.21 1.13
C MET A 330 29.24 14.34 1.15
N ASP A 331 30.31 14.80 1.79
CA ASP A 331 31.56 14.04 1.94
C ASP A 331 31.46 13.04 3.10
N ASP A 332 31.83 11.78 2.85
CA ASP A 332 31.77 10.70 3.85
C ASP A 332 32.91 10.81 4.87
N ASP A 333 34.04 11.38 4.48
CA ASP A 333 35.25 11.43 5.31
C ASP A 333 35.19 12.58 6.32
N MET A 334 34.31 13.55 6.08
CA MET A 334 34.16 14.79 6.86
C MET A 334 33.05 14.72 7.90
N VAL A 335 32.07 13.83 7.75
CA VAL A 335 30.84 13.86 8.55
C VAL A 335 30.33 12.46 8.89
N GLY A 336 30.12 12.19 10.19
CA GLY A 336 29.71 10.87 10.70
C GLY A 336 28.67 10.94 11.83
N ASP A 337 28.27 9.76 12.33
CA ASP A 337 27.22 9.59 13.36
C ASP A 337 27.33 10.58 14.54
N THR A 338 28.55 10.75 15.08
CA THR A 338 28.81 11.67 16.19
C THR A 338 28.48 13.14 15.86
N PHE A 339 28.70 13.56 14.61
CA PHE A 339 28.36 14.91 14.17
C PHE A 339 26.84 15.10 14.06
N TRP A 340 26.13 14.12 13.47
CA TRP A 340 24.66 14.15 13.33
C TRP A 340 23.97 14.17 14.69
N ARG A 341 24.42 13.32 15.62
CA ARG A 341 23.94 13.31 17.02
C ARG A 341 24.27 14.61 17.74
N GLY A 342 25.42 15.22 17.45
CA GLY A 342 25.79 16.55 17.94
C GLY A 342 24.79 17.63 17.51
N ILE A 343 24.36 17.62 16.25
CA ILE A 343 23.31 18.53 15.75
C ILE A 343 22.00 18.32 16.52
N ALA A 344 21.54 17.06 16.66
CA ALA A 344 20.31 16.75 17.39
C ALA A 344 20.35 17.22 18.85
N ALA A 345 21.48 17.03 19.53
CA ALA A 345 21.67 17.48 20.90
C ALA A 345 21.68 19.01 21.02
N GLU A 346 22.29 19.73 20.07
CA GLU A 346 22.28 21.19 20.06
C GLU A 346 20.88 21.74 19.78
N ALA A 347 20.13 21.09 18.89
CA ALA A 347 18.77 21.50 18.51
C ALA A 347 17.82 21.61 19.71
N LEU A 348 17.99 20.77 20.73
CA LEU A 348 17.21 20.83 21.98
C LEU A 348 17.34 22.17 22.71
N LYS A 349 18.46 22.89 22.53
CA LYS A 349 18.67 24.21 23.15
C LYS A 349 17.87 25.33 22.47
N TYR A 350 17.44 25.09 21.24
CA TYR A 350 16.72 26.07 20.41
C TYR A 350 15.26 25.70 20.18
N ALA A 351 14.77 24.61 20.77
CA ALA A 351 13.38 24.20 20.69
C ALA A 351 12.46 25.33 21.17
N ARG A 352 11.56 25.81 20.30
CA ARG A 352 10.66 26.91 20.65
C ARG A 352 9.71 26.52 21.77
N THR A 353 9.45 27.47 22.66
CA THR A 353 8.45 27.34 23.73
C THR A 353 7.02 27.22 23.19
N GLU A 354 6.18 26.53 23.96
CA GLU A 354 4.75 26.29 23.74
C GLU A 354 3.94 27.44 23.15
N VAL A 355 2.94 27.06 22.35
CA VAL A 355 1.88 27.94 21.84
C VAL A 355 1.00 28.41 23.02
N SER A 356 1.24 29.62 23.53
CA SER A 356 0.43 30.21 24.60
C SER A 356 -0.85 30.83 24.06
N LEU A 357 -1.96 30.10 24.14
CA LEU A 357 -3.29 30.58 23.74
C LEU A 357 -4.02 31.28 24.90
N PRO A 358 -4.71 32.42 24.64
CA PRO A 358 -5.56 33.07 25.65
C PRO A 358 -6.60 32.07 26.20
N GLY A 359 -6.67 31.93 27.52
CA GLY A 359 -7.63 31.04 28.20
C GLY A 359 -7.20 29.57 28.33
N LEU A 360 -6.02 29.19 27.83
CA LEU A 360 -5.42 27.86 27.99
C LEU A 360 -4.12 27.97 28.81
N ALA A 361 -4.09 27.38 30.01
CA ALA A 361 -2.90 27.40 30.88
C ALA A 361 -1.76 26.56 30.29
N ALA A 362 -0.54 27.11 30.29
CA ALA A 362 0.67 26.42 29.85
C ALA A 362 1.07 25.33 30.86
N LYS A 363 1.50 24.17 30.35
CA LYS A 363 2.21 23.15 31.12
C LYS A 363 3.34 22.64 30.25
N PRO A 364 4.59 22.60 30.75
CA PRO A 364 5.75 22.21 29.96
C PRO A 364 5.48 20.89 29.23
N VAL A 365 5.61 20.92 27.90
CA VAL A 365 5.97 19.77 27.08
C VAL A 365 7.38 19.41 27.52
N HIS A 366 7.46 18.73 28.68
CA HIS A 366 8.64 17.94 28.94
C HIS A 366 8.75 16.99 27.77
N THR A 367 9.94 17.00 27.13
CA THR A 367 10.51 15.83 26.47
C THR A 367 9.89 14.60 27.09
N THR A 368 9.01 13.93 26.36
CA THR A 368 8.47 12.65 26.77
C THR A 368 9.67 11.73 26.87
N THR A 369 10.27 11.69 28.06
CA THR A 369 11.02 10.55 28.55
C THR A 369 10.19 9.35 28.19
N LEU A 370 10.80 8.39 27.47
CA LEU A 370 10.30 7.03 27.30
C LEU A 370 9.61 6.60 28.60
N GLY A 371 8.29 6.55 28.59
CA GLY A 371 7.54 6.52 29.84
C GLY A 371 6.04 6.58 29.58
N ASN A 372 5.50 5.42 29.21
CA ASN A 372 4.10 5.11 29.00
C ASN A 372 3.41 5.90 27.90
N ARG A 373 3.38 5.27 26.71
CA ARG A 373 2.43 5.55 25.65
C ARG A 373 1.04 5.82 26.25
N PRO A 374 0.30 6.84 25.81
CA PRO A 374 -1.11 6.95 26.14
C PRO A 374 -1.76 5.61 25.77
N ARG A 375 -2.53 5.01 26.69
CA ARG A 375 -3.20 3.71 26.48
C ARG A 375 -3.91 3.77 25.13
N ARG A 376 -3.30 3.17 24.10
CA ARG A 376 -3.93 2.95 22.81
C ARG A 376 -5.13 2.06 23.11
N HIS A 377 -6.32 2.46 22.69
CA HIS A 377 -7.38 1.48 22.48
C HIS A 377 -6.81 0.38 21.57
N SER A 378 -7.24 -0.88 21.76
CA SER A 378 -6.70 -2.00 20.98
C SER A 378 -6.75 -1.67 19.49
N ALA A 379 -5.71 -2.03 18.76
CA ALA A 379 -5.66 -1.90 17.31
C ALA A 379 -6.74 -2.75 16.63
N LEU A 380 -7.18 -3.81 17.30
CA LEU A 380 -8.20 -4.74 16.84
C LEU A 380 -9.60 -4.19 17.10
N SER A 381 -10.43 -4.25 16.05
CA SER A 381 -11.87 -3.99 16.11
C SER A 381 -12.68 -5.22 16.55
N THR A 382 -12.12 -6.42 16.37
CA THR A 382 -12.67 -7.70 16.83
C THR A 382 -11.53 -8.62 17.23
N GLU A 383 -11.80 -9.63 18.06
CA GLU A 383 -10.83 -10.68 18.40
C GLU A 383 -10.25 -11.32 17.12
N PRO A 384 -8.92 -11.51 17.04
CA PRO A 384 -8.29 -12.17 15.91
C PRO A 384 -8.69 -13.64 15.88
N MET A 385 -8.96 -14.16 14.69
CA MET A 385 -9.29 -15.57 14.49
C MET A 385 -8.13 -16.27 13.79
N VAL A 386 -7.73 -17.44 14.27
CA VAL A 386 -6.77 -18.29 13.57
C VAL A 386 -7.49 -19.54 13.10
N LEU A 387 -7.55 -19.69 11.78
CA LEU A 387 -8.08 -20.88 11.13
C LEU A 387 -6.92 -21.85 10.90
N TYR A 388 -7.13 -23.12 11.23
CA TYR A 388 -6.14 -24.17 10.97
C TYR A 388 -6.74 -25.23 10.06
N ASN A 389 -6.04 -25.58 9.00
CA ASN A 389 -6.44 -26.70 8.15
C ASN A 389 -5.58 -27.93 8.48
N PRO A 390 -6.16 -29.02 9.01
CA PRO A 390 -5.35 -30.18 9.41
C PRO A 390 -4.79 -31.00 8.26
N LEU A 391 -5.36 -30.94 7.04
CA LEU A 391 -4.80 -31.70 5.90
C LEU A 391 -3.70 -30.93 5.18
N SER A 392 -3.84 -29.60 5.05
CA SER A 392 -2.85 -28.76 4.36
C SER A 392 -1.86 -28.09 5.31
N HIS A 393 -2.06 -28.22 6.62
CA HIS A 393 -1.34 -27.51 7.68
C HIS A 393 -1.35 -25.98 7.50
N MET A 394 -2.37 -25.44 6.82
CA MET A 394 -2.54 -24.01 6.65
C MET A 394 -2.93 -23.37 7.97
N VAL A 395 -2.17 -22.35 8.38
CA VAL A 395 -2.49 -21.51 9.53
C VAL A 395 -2.82 -20.13 8.97
N LEU A 396 -4.09 -19.71 9.05
CA LEU A 396 -4.57 -18.45 8.50
C LEU A 396 -5.06 -17.54 9.61
N ALA A 397 -4.38 -16.42 9.83
CA ALA A 397 -4.83 -15.36 10.74
C ALA A 397 -5.79 -14.42 9.99
N GLN A 398 -6.99 -14.23 10.54
CA GLN A 398 -7.99 -13.28 10.07
C GLN A 398 -8.07 -12.12 11.06
N LEU A 399 -7.83 -10.91 10.54
CA LEU A 399 -7.64 -9.71 11.34
C LEU A 399 -8.64 -8.64 10.91
N SER A 400 -9.22 -7.95 11.89
CA SER A 400 -10.09 -6.81 11.69
C SER A 400 -9.59 -5.67 12.56
N LEU A 401 -8.96 -4.66 11.95
CA LEU A 401 -8.35 -3.53 12.66
C LEU A 401 -9.23 -2.29 12.60
N HIS A 402 -9.17 -1.47 13.64
CA HIS A 402 -9.69 -0.11 13.56
C HIS A 402 -8.92 0.67 12.49
N ARG A 403 -9.62 1.45 11.67
CA ARG A 403 -9.00 2.18 10.56
C ARG A 403 -7.96 3.20 11.01
N ASP A 404 -8.14 3.77 12.20
CA ASP A 404 -7.25 4.71 12.85
C ASP A 404 -6.17 4.05 13.74
N ALA A 405 -6.08 2.71 13.77
CA ALA A 405 -5.09 1.99 14.57
C ALA A 405 -3.64 2.22 14.12
N GLY A 406 -3.42 2.70 12.89
CA GLY A 406 -2.09 3.02 12.38
C GLY A 406 -1.17 1.80 12.12
N VAL A 407 -1.70 0.58 12.20
CA VAL A 407 -0.91 -0.64 11.98
C VAL A 407 -0.47 -0.74 10.52
N ASP A 408 0.84 -0.83 10.32
CA ASP A 408 1.46 -0.96 9.01
C ASP A 408 1.76 -2.42 8.65
N GLU A 409 2.11 -3.24 9.63
CA GLU A 409 2.37 -4.66 9.45
C GLU A 409 1.99 -5.48 10.67
N VAL A 410 1.75 -6.77 10.47
CA VAL A 410 1.51 -7.75 11.54
C VAL A 410 2.47 -8.91 11.35
N ARG A 411 3.28 -9.21 12.36
CA ARG A 411 4.26 -10.29 12.33
C ARG A 411 3.70 -11.49 13.08
N LEU A 412 3.70 -12.65 12.43
CA LEU A 412 3.34 -13.92 13.04
C LEU A 412 4.62 -14.59 13.53
N LYS A 413 4.64 -14.98 14.80
CA LYS A 413 5.78 -15.68 15.42
C LYS A 413 5.32 -16.99 16.06
N ASP A 414 6.18 -18.00 16.02
CA ASP A 414 5.97 -19.23 16.78
C ASP A 414 6.24 -19.03 18.29
N SER A 415 6.00 -20.07 19.08
CA SER A 415 6.23 -20.05 20.53
C SER A 415 7.69 -19.85 20.97
N THR A 416 8.66 -19.94 20.05
CA THR A 416 10.07 -19.63 20.32
C THR A 416 10.41 -18.16 20.04
N GLY A 417 9.47 -17.40 19.47
CA GLY A 417 9.67 -16.03 19.02
C GLY A 417 10.26 -15.93 17.61
N THR A 418 10.38 -17.05 16.89
CA THR A 418 10.87 -17.05 15.51
C THR A 418 9.78 -16.50 14.59
N GLU A 419 10.13 -15.52 13.76
CA GLU A 419 9.21 -14.91 12.80
C GLU A 419 8.90 -15.89 11.65
N LEU A 420 7.61 -16.13 11.44
CA LEU A 420 7.09 -17.05 10.44
C LEU A 420 6.72 -16.31 9.15
N ILE A 421 6.00 -15.20 9.28
CA ILE A 421 5.55 -14.38 8.16
C ILE A 421 5.19 -12.95 8.62
N ARG A 422 5.29 -11.99 7.70
CA ARG A 422 4.77 -10.63 7.85
C ARG A 422 3.55 -10.42 6.97
N LEU A 423 2.51 -9.85 7.54
CA LEU A 423 1.26 -9.51 6.87
C LEU A 423 1.14 -7.99 6.78
N MET A 424 0.77 -7.47 5.63
CA MET A 424 0.55 -6.04 5.44
C MET A 424 -0.77 -5.81 4.71
N PRO A 425 -1.69 -4.99 5.24
CA PRO A 425 -2.91 -4.65 4.53
C PRO A 425 -2.59 -3.83 3.27
N SER A 426 -3.20 -4.20 2.15
CA SER A 426 -3.11 -3.46 0.88
C SER A 426 -3.71 -2.06 0.98
N THR A 427 -3.41 -1.19 0.01
CA THR A 427 -3.98 0.17 -0.05
C THR A 427 -5.52 0.13 -0.01
N LEU A 428 -6.14 -0.77 -0.76
CA LEU A 428 -7.60 -0.94 -0.78
C LEU A 428 -8.15 -1.40 0.57
N GLN A 429 -7.47 -2.34 1.24
CA GLN A 429 -7.89 -2.82 2.57
C GLN A 429 -7.79 -1.72 3.64
N ARG A 430 -6.75 -0.87 3.59
CA ARG A 430 -6.60 0.29 4.49
C ARG A 430 -7.69 1.34 4.31
N GLU A 431 -8.37 1.36 3.16
CA GLU A 431 -9.51 2.24 2.91
C GLU A 431 -10.82 1.71 3.50
N ALA A 432 -10.88 0.43 3.87
CA ALA A 432 -12.03 -0.20 4.51
C ALA A 432 -12.15 0.20 5.99
N ASP A 433 -13.37 0.13 6.53
CA ASP A 433 -13.65 0.37 7.96
C ASP A 433 -14.67 -0.68 8.46
N PRO A 434 -14.25 -1.66 9.28
CA PRO A 434 -12.87 -1.88 9.75
C PRO A 434 -11.92 -2.34 8.63
N VAL A 435 -10.60 -2.19 8.86
CA VAL A 435 -9.56 -2.71 7.96
C VAL A 435 -9.49 -4.22 8.12
N GLN A 436 -9.93 -4.95 7.10
CA GLN A 436 -9.98 -6.42 7.12
C GLN A 436 -8.98 -7.01 6.16
N PHE A 437 -8.16 -7.93 6.67
CA PHE A 437 -7.22 -8.70 5.88
C PHE A 437 -6.90 -10.01 6.58
N GLU A 438 -6.27 -10.90 5.83
CA GLU A 438 -5.86 -12.20 6.31
C GLU A 438 -4.51 -12.55 5.71
N GLY A 439 -3.83 -13.48 6.35
CA GLY A 439 -2.58 -14.04 5.85
C GLY A 439 -2.14 -15.22 6.69
N GLY A 440 -1.31 -16.06 6.11
CA GLY A 440 -1.06 -17.36 6.68
C GLY A 440 0.26 -17.98 6.27
N VAL A 441 0.61 -19.03 6.98
CA VAL A 441 1.82 -19.82 6.79
C VAL A 441 1.44 -21.30 6.81
N VAL A 442 2.29 -22.14 6.23
CA VAL A 442 2.18 -23.59 6.38
C VAL A 442 3.06 -24.04 7.54
N ALA A 443 2.41 -24.51 8.60
CA ALA A 443 3.06 -25.03 9.79
C ALA A 443 2.10 -25.96 10.53
N THR A 444 2.62 -27.08 11.02
CA THR A 444 1.89 -27.94 11.95
C THR A 444 1.73 -27.25 13.30
N LYS A 445 0.67 -27.60 14.05
CA LYS A 445 0.52 -27.14 15.46
C LYS A 445 1.75 -27.51 16.32
N ALA A 446 2.41 -28.63 16.02
CA ALA A 446 3.63 -29.05 16.70
C ALA A 446 4.83 -28.13 16.43
N GLU A 447 5.01 -27.69 15.18
CA GLU A 447 6.07 -26.74 14.80
C GLU A 447 5.84 -25.35 15.42
N LEU A 448 4.59 -24.90 15.51
CA LEU A 448 4.24 -23.63 16.16
C LEU A 448 4.48 -23.66 17.68
N GLY A 449 4.26 -24.83 18.31
CA GLY A 449 4.32 -25.05 19.75
C GLY A 449 3.04 -24.63 20.46
N ALA A 450 3.16 -24.00 21.64
CA ALA A 450 2.01 -23.76 22.53
C ALA A 450 1.09 -22.62 22.05
N GLU A 451 1.66 -21.60 21.39
CA GLU A 451 0.93 -20.40 20.98
C GLU A 451 1.51 -19.81 19.69
N LEU A 452 0.67 -19.06 18.97
CA LEU A 452 1.05 -18.18 17.87
C LEU A 452 0.95 -16.73 18.35
N THR A 453 2.03 -15.99 18.22
CA THR A 453 2.09 -14.58 18.60
C THR A 453 1.89 -13.69 17.38
N LEU A 454 0.94 -12.77 17.47
CA LEU A 454 0.66 -11.69 16.54
C LEU A 454 1.22 -10.39 17.09
N GLU A 455 2.27 -9.86 16.47
CA GLU A 455 2.79 -8.54 16.79
C GLU A 455 2.30 -7.52 15.76
N PHE A 456 1.56 -6.52 16.20
CA PHE A 456 1.08 -5.42 15.37
C PHE A 456 2.11 -4.30 15.43
N HIS A 457 2.65 -3.87 14.30
CA HIS A 457 3.65 -2.82 14.21
C HIS A 457 3.13 -1.64 13.37
N ASP A 458 3.45 -0.43 13.78
CA ASP A 458 3.36 0.79 12.98
C ASP A 458 4.78 1.26 12.63
N PHE A 459 4.89 2.43 11.99
CA PHE A 459 6.18 3.02 11.66
C PHE A 459 7.04 3.41 12.89
N GLU A 460 6.47 3.51 14.09
CA GLU A 460 7.18 3.75 15.37
C GLU A 460 7.59 2.44 16.06
N GLY A 461 7.20 1.29 15.51
CA GLY A 461 7.54 -0.05 15.99
C GLY A 461 6.34 -0.83 16.54
N LEU A 462 6.60 -1.73 17.49
CA LEU A 462 5.58 -2.63 18.05
C LEU A 462 4.48 -1.82 18.72
N VAL A 463 3.23 -1.96 18.29
CA VAL A 463 2.02 -1.30 18.83
C VAL A 463 1.38 -2.14 19.92
N GLU A 464 1.10 -3.40 19.60
CA GLU A 464 0.33 -4.34 20.41
C GLU A 464 0.77 -5.77 20.09
N THR A 465 0.62 -6.67 21.06
CA THR A 465 0.91 -8.10 20.89
C THR A 465 -0.28 -8.92 21.36
N HIS A 466 -0.65 -9.93 20.59
CA HIS A 466 -1.67 -10.91 20.94
C HIS A 466 -1.11 -12.32 20.80
N SER A 467 -1.33 -13.16 21.81
CA SER A 467 -0.98 -14.59 21.72
C SER A 467 -2.25 -15.43 21.67
N ILE A 468 -2.28 -16.38 20.74
CA ILE A 468 -3.40 -17.29 20.54
C ILE A 468 -2.88 -18.71 20.74
N SER A 469 -3.47 -19.42 21.70
CA SER A 469 -3.11 -20.83 21.95
C SER A 469 -3.39 -21.66 20.70
N THR A 470 -2.49 -22.58 20.36
CA THR A 470 -2.71 -23.51 19.22
C THR A 470 -3.90 -24.44 19.45
N ALA A 471 -4.34 -24.60 20.72
CA ALA A 471 -5.56 -25.30 21.08
C ALA A 471 -6.85 -24.52 20.74
N ASP A 472 -6.76 -23.19 20.61
CA ASP A 472 -7.90 -22.30 20.31
C ASP A 472 -8.06 -22.06 18.80
N PHE A 473 -7.19 -22.66 17.98
CA PHE A 473 -7.31 -22.59 16.52
C PHE A 473 -8.61 -23.25 16.04
N ILE A 474 -9.27 -22.59 15.09
CA ILE A 474 -10.53 -23.07 14.51
C ILE A 474 -10.19 -24.01 13.35
N ASP A 475 -10.39 -25.30 13.57
CA ASP A 475 -10.12 -26.31 12.55
C ASP A 475 -11.12 -26.19 11.38
N GLN A 476 -10.58 -25.92 10.19
CA GLN A 476 -11.31 -25.90 8.92
C GLN A 476 -11.40 -27.32 8.40
N GLU A 477 -12.44 -28.02 8.83
CA GLU A 477 -12.69 -29.41 8.46
C GLU A 477 -13.23 -29.56 7.04
N THR A 478 -13.44 -28.51 6.23
CA THR A 478 -13.97 -28.67 4.87
C THR A 478 -13.51 -27.58 3.90
N GLU A 479 -12.95 -27.97 2.76
CA GLU A 479 -12.61 -27.06 1.65
C GLU A 479 -12.99 -27.63 0.28
N LEU A 480 -13.31 -26.74 -0.65
CA LEU A 480 -13.83 -27.08 -1.98
C LEU A 480 -12.70 -27.34 -2.98
N SER A 481 -12.83 -28.44 -3.74
CA SER A 481 -11.82 -28.88 -4.72
C SER A 481 -12.10 -28.51 -6.17
N TRP A 482 -13.27 -28.85 -6.68
CA TRP A 482 -13.68 -28.53 -8.03
C TRP A 482 -15.20 -28.47 -8.10
N ILE A 483 -15.68 -27.69 -9.08
CA ILE A 483 -17.09 -27.64 -9.44
C ILE A 483 -17.21 -27.57 -10.94
N ALA A 484 -18.04 -28.44 -11.49
CA ALA A 484 -18.47 -28.39 -12.88
C ALA A 484 -19.97 -28.22 -12.94
N ARG A 485 -20.43 -27.39 -13.88
CA ARG A 485 -21.83 -27.22 -14.21
C ARG A 485 -22.10 -27.87 -15.57
N ASP A 486 -23.14 -28.70 -15.61
CA ASP A 486 -23.65 -29.27 -16.86
C ASP A 486 -25.15 -28.98 -16.96
N GLY A 487 -25.50 -27.94 -17.74
CA GLY A 487 -26.87 -27.45 -17.91
C GLY A 487 -27.53 -27.05 -16.58
N VAL A 488 -28.21 -28.03 -15.96
CA VAL A 488 -29.01 -27.95 -14.72
C VAL A 488 -28.39 -28.67 -13.51
N THR A 489 -27.27 -29.37 -13.68
CA THR A 489 -26.61 -30.12 -12.60
C THR A 489 -25.29 -29.47 -12.19
N ILE A 490 -25.05 -29.36 -10.89
CA ILE A 490 -23.73 -29.08 -10.31
C ILE A 490 -23.11 -30.40 -9.89
N LYS A 491 -21.89 -30.65 -10.34
CA LYS A 491 -21.01 -31.69 -9.82
C LYS A 491 -19.85 -31.02 -9.13
N GLY A 492 -19.35 -31.61 -8.06
CA GLY A 492 -18.16 -31.08 -7.42
C GLY A 492 -17.61 -32.03 -6.38
N GLY A 493 -16.57 -31.56 -5.71
CA GLY A 493 -16.04 -32.25 -4.55
C GLY A 493 -15.44 -31.29 -3.54
N PHE A 494 -15.48 -31.69 -2.28
CA PHE A 494 -14.73 -31.05 -1.20
C PHE A 494 -13.99 -32.15 -0.42
N TRP A 495 -13.12 -31.77 0.49
CA TRP A 495 -12.39 -32.71 1.31
C TRP A 495 -12.54 -32.35 2.79
N THR A 496 -12.38 -33.32 3.67
CA THR A 496 -12.57 -33.16 5.11
C THR A 496 -11.65 -34.07 5.93
N THR A 497 -11.37 -33.70 7.18
CA THR A 497 -10.54 -34.46 8.14
C THR A 497 -11.35 -35.50 8.93
N HIS A 498 -12.69 -35.35 8.95
CA HIS A 498 -13.60 -36.28 9.59
C HIS A 498 -14.76 -36.57 8.65
N SER A 499 -15.06 -37.86 8.42
CA SER A 499 -16.32 -38.28 7.79
C SER A 499 -17.46 -37.82 8.69
N LYS A 500 -18.02 -36.63 8.42
CA LYS A 500 -19.28 -36.22 9.04
C LYS A 500 -20.36 -37.07 8.40
N THR A 501 -20.92 -37.95 9.22
CA THR A 501 -22.05 -38.81 8.88
C THR A 501 -23.21 -38.01 8.30
N GLU A 502 -24.05 -38.70 7.52
CA GLU A 502 -25.18 -38.33 6.65
C GLU A 502 -26.17 -37.22 7.09
N GLN A 503 -25.91 -36.41 8.12
CA GLN A 503 -26.77 -35.33 8.61
C GLN A 503 -26.86 -34.10 7.68
N GLY A 504 -26.38 -34.23 6.44
CA GLY A 504 -26.78 -33.40 5.31
C GLY A 504 -25.77 -32.32 4.95
N TRP A 505 -25.07 -32.54 3.84
CA TRP A 505 -24.35 -31.47 3.16
C TRP A 505 -25.34 -30.65 2.32
N ALA A 506 -25.18 -29.32 2.33
CA ALA A 506 -26.00 -28.43 1.55
C ALA A 506 -25.13 -27.37 0.88
N LEU A 507 -25.52 -26.98 -0.33
CA LEU A 507 -24.89 -25.95 -1.12
C LEU A 507 -25.80 -24.72 -1.14
N GLY A 508 -25.24 -23.55 -0.80
CA GLY A 508 -25.97 -22.30 -0.71
C GLY A 508 -25.95 -21.49 -2.01
N SER A 509 -27.01 -20.70 -2.21
CA SER A 509 -27.02 -19.60 -3.17
C SER A 509 -27.88 -18.48 -2.61
N GLY A 510 -27.24 -17.44 -2.08
CA GLY A 510 -27.94 -16.40 -1.31
C GLY A 510 -28.67 -16.99 -0.10
N ALA A 511 -30.00 -16.82 -0.04
CA ALA A 511 -30.85 -17.36 1.03
C ALA A 511 -31.29 -18.82 0.79
N SER A 512 -31.07 -19.38 -0.39
CA SER A 512 -31.49 -20.74 -0.76
C SER A 512 -30.41 -21.77 -0.40
N GLN A 513 -30.84 -22.95 0.04
CA GLN A 513 -29.95 -24.10 0.31
C GLN A 513 -30.47 -25.33 -0.43
N SER A 514 -29.60 -25.95 -1.24
CA SER A 514 -29.89 -27.21 -1.93
C SER A 514 -29.12 -28.35 -1.26
N ARG A 515 -29.82 -29.38 -0.79
CA ARG A 515 -29.16 -30.58 -0.25
C ARG A 515 -28.35 -31.29 -1.34
N LEU A 516 -27.18 -31.80 -0.97
CA LEU A 516 -26.36 -32.60 -1.86
C LEU A 516 -26.89 -34.03 -1.94
N SER A 517 -26.86 -34.62 -3.14
CA SER A 517 -27.18 -36.03 -3.38
C SER A 517 -26.03 -36.72 -4.11
N GLY A 518 -26.08 -38.06 -4.22
CA GLY A 518 -25.03 -38.83 -4.88
C GLY A 518 -23.65 -38.67 -4.25
N ILE A 519 -23.60 -38.54 -2.93
CA ILE A 519 -22.36 -38.35 -2.18
C ILE A 519 -21.52 -39.63 -2.25
N LYS A 520 -20.29 -39.52 -2.73
CA LYS A 520 -19.30 -40.61 -2.76
C LYS A 520 -18.04 -40.19 -2.03
N GLU A 521 -17.64 -40.99 -1.06
CA GLU A 521 -16.45 -40.77 -0.25
C GLU A 521 -15.24 -41.54 -0.80
N TYR A 522 -14.07 -40.91 -0.75
CA TYR A 522 -12.79 -41.43 -1.16
C TYR A 522 -11.78 -41.14 -0.03
N PRO A 523 -11.44 -42.14 0.81
CA PRO A 523 -10.46 -41.96 1.88
C PRO A 523 -9.08 -41.60 1.34
N LEU A 524 -8.48 -40.54 1.87
CA LEU A 524 -7.13 -40.05 1.60
C LEU A 524 -6.24 -40.43 2.80
N ALA A 525 -6.00 -41.74 2.98
CA ALA A 525 -5.41 -42.29 4.20
C ALA A 525 -4.03 -41.69 4.55
N GLU A 526 -3.23 -41.35 3.55
CA GLU A 526 -1.87 -40.83 3.73
C GLU A 526 -1.82 -39.44 4.37
N ILE A 527 -2.89 -38.64 4.23
CA ILE A 527 -3.01 -37.31 4.86
C ILE A 527 -4.13 -37.26 5.90
N GLY A 528 -4.79 -38.39 6.19
CA GLY A 528 -5.85 -38.47 7.20
C GLY A 528 -7.14 -37.74 6.82
N GLY A 529 -7.46 -37.66 5.53
CA GLY A 529 -8.67 -36.99 5.03
C GLY A 529 -9.63 -37.89 4.28
N THR A 530 -10.77 -37.34 3.88
CA THR A 530 -11.75 -37.97 2.96
C THR A 530 -12.14 -36.94 1.91
N ALA A 531 -11.95 -37.28 0.64
CA ALA A 531 -12.53 -36.54 -0.48
C ALA A 531 -13.98 -36.98 -0.68
N VAL A 532 -14.87 -36.01 -0.84
CA VAL A 532 -16.31 -36.21 -0.97
C VAL A 532 -16.75 -35.63 -2.30
N ALA A 533 -17.18 -36.47 -3.22
CA ALA A 533 -17.75 -36.07 -4.50
C ALA A 533 -19.28 -36.04 -4.41
N PHE A 534 -19.92 -35.08 -5.06
CA PHE A 534 -21.38 -34.93 -5.05
C PHE A 534 -21.92 -34.52 -6.41
N SER A 535 -23.24 -34.68 -6.57
CA SER A 535 -24.01 -34.14 -7.68
C SER A 535 -25.32 -33.57 -7.14
N THR A 536 -25.71 -32.37 -7.55
CA THR A 536 -27.01 -31.81 -7.15
C THR A 536 -27.62 -30.96 -8.26
N TYR A 537 -28.94 -30.81 -8.25
CA TYR A 537 -29.65 -29.96 -9.19
C TYR A 537 -29.59 -28.50 -8.73
N LEU A 538 -29.39 -27.60 -9.70
CA LEU A 538 -29.49 -26.16 -9.49
C LEU A 538 -30.95 -25.73 -9.49
N ASP A 539 -31.40 -25.07 -8.42
CA ASP A 539 -32.58 -24.22 -8.52
C ASP A 539 -32.22 -23.02 -9.42
N PRO A 540 -32.96 -22.79 -10.52
CA PRO A 540 -32.61 -21.77 -11.51
C PRO A 540 -32.85 -20.37 -10.93
N VAL A 541 -31.81 -19.78 -10.35
CA VAL A 541 -31.75 -18.34 -10.11
C VAL A 541 -30.81 -17.72 -11.15
N PRO A 542 -31.33 -17.04 -12.19
CA PRO A 542 -30.49 -16.42 -13.20
C PRO A 542 -29.59 -15.34 -12.59
N GLY A 543 -28.27 -15.51 -12.71
CA GLY A 543 -27.28 -14.46 -12.42
C GLY A 543 -26.80 -14.31 -10.98
N ALA A 544 -27.13 -15.24 -10.07
CA ALA A 544 -26.59 -15.22 -8.70
C ALA A 544 -25.28 -16.03 -8.57
N PRO A 545 -24.20 -15.47 -8.00
CA PRO A 545 -23.06 -16.27 -7.54
C PRO A 545 -23.50 -17.30 -6.50
N MET A 546 -23.17 -18.57 -6.71
CA MET A 546 -23.37 -19.61 -5.70
C MET A 546 -22.39 -19.39 -4.55
N SER A 547 -22.87 -19.37 -3.30
CA SER A 547 -22.04 -19.32 -2.09
C SER A 547 -22.05 -20.69 -1.41
N ILE A 548 -20.95 -21.41 -1.50
CA ILE A 548 -21.03 -22.88 -1.56
C ILE A 548 -21.07 -23.58 -0.19
N LEU A 549 -20.98 -22.89 0.93
CA LEU A 549 -21.08 -23.52 2.25
C LEU A 549 -21.87 -22.67 3.25
N ASN A 550 -22.99 -23.21 3.73
CA ASN A 550 -23.64 -22.85 4.99
C ASN A 550 -23.70 -24.12 5.84
N ARG A 551 -22.76 -24.26 6.77
CA ARG A 551 -22.72 -25.38 7.71
C ARG A 551 -23.75 -25.10 8.80
N THR A 552 -24.68 -26.02 9.07
CA THR A 552 -25.53 -25.96 10.25
C THR A 552 -24.69 -26.14 11.51
N GLY A 553 -24.15 -25.03 12.04
CA GLY A 553 -23.41 -24.97 13.29
C GLY A 553 -22.46 -23.77 13.39
N ARG A 554 -23.00 -22.62 13.83
CA ARG A 554 -22.33 -21.36 14.23
C ARG A 554 -21.18 -20.88 13.33
N SER A 555 -21.48 -20.05 12.33
CA SER A 555 -20.53 -19.05 11.84
C SER A 555 -21.12 -17.65 11.98
N ILE A 556 -20.36 -16.80 12.66
CA ILE A 556 -20.63 -15.39 12.91
C ILE A 556 -20.72 -14.66 11.56
N GLY A 557 -21.68 -13.74 11.48
CA GLY A 557 -22.00 -13.00 10.27
C GLY A 557 -20.82 -12.20 9.73
N GLY A 558 -20.47 -12.47 8.49
CA GLY A 558 -19.63 -11.66 7.63
C GLY A 558 -20.03 -11.96 6.20
N SER A 559 -21.09 -11.33 5.73
CA SER A 559 -21.42 -11.33 4.30
C SER A 559 -20.33 -10.54 3.58
N PHE A 560 -19.35 -11.24 3.01
CA PHE A 560 -18.56 -10.66 1.93
C PHE A 560 -19.49 -10.57 0.72
N GLU A 561 -20.14 -9.42 0.55
CA GLU A 561 -20.81 -9.06 -0.68
C GLU A 561 -19.75 -9.01 -1.80
N THR A 562 -19.60 -10.11 -2.52
CA THR A 562 -18.93 -10.10 -3.81
C THR A 562 -19.83 -9.38 -4.80
N GLU A 563 -19.55 -8.10 -5.09
CA GLU A 563 -20.09 -7.45 -6.29
C GLU A 563 -19.57 -8.21 -7.52
N GLN A 564 -20.32 -9.21 -7.98
CA GLN A 564 -20.19 -9.72 -9.33
C GLN A 564 -20.77 -8.70 -10.29
N ARG A 565 -19.90 -7.96 -10.98
CA ARG A 565 -20.27 -7.45 -12.31
C ARG A 565 -19.90 -8.53 -13.34
N PRO A 566 -20.87 -9.02 -14.13
CA PRO A 566 -20.56 -9.93 -15.23
C PRO A 566 -19.89 -9.11 -16.34
N LEU A 567 -18.57 -9.14 -16.40
CA LEU A 567 -17.84 -8.69 -17.58
C LEU A 567 -17.91 -9.81 -18.62
N PHE A 568 -18.97 -9.72 -19.45
CA PHE A 568 -19.18 -10.35 -20.76
C PHE A 568 -19.87 -11.72 -20.81
N GLY A 569 -20.92 -11.79 -21.65
CA GLY A 569 -21.54 -13.03 -22.11
C GLY A 569 -20.73 -13.73 -23.22
N PRO A 570 -21.18 -14.91 -23.69
CA PRO A 570 -20.39 -15.82 -24.53
C PRO A 570 -20.10 -15.33 -25.96
N GLU A 571 -20.59 -14.17 -26.38
CA GLU A 571 -20.55 -13.74 -27.77
C GLU A 571 -20.13 -12.27 -27.90
N ALA A 572 -18.84 -12.03 -28.12
CA ALA A 572 -18.35 -10.83 -28.80
C ALA A 572 -16.96 -11.11 -29.41
N PHE A 573 -16.98 -11.30 -30.73
CA PHE A 573 -15.92 -11.75 -31.60
C PHE A 573 -14.91 -10.64 -31.95
N PHE A 574 -13.64 -11.07 -32.00
CA PHE A 574 -12.50 -10.70 -32.86
C PHE A 574 -12.18 -9.23 -33.21
N ASN A 575 -10.99 -8.77 -32.78
CA ASN A 575 -9.93 -8.35 -33.72
C ASN A 575 -8.58 -8.17 -32.99
N THR A 576 -7.62 -9.07 -33.20
CA THR A 576 -6.18 -8.75 -33.11
C THR A 576 -5.45 -9.62 -34.12
N GLN A 577 -4.94 -8.99 -35.18
CA GLN A 577 -4.04 -9.64 -36.13
C GLN A 577 -2.70 -9.93 -35.43
N GLY A 578 -2.44 -11.21 -35.21
CA GLY A 578 -1.15 -11.78 -34.85
C GLY A 578 -1.07 -13.18 -35.47
N ALA A 579 0.13 -13.75 -35.60
CA ALA A 579 0.31 -15.11 -36.09
C ALA A 579 -0.59 -16.10 -35.30
N PRO A 580 -1.14 -17.15 -35.95
CA PRO A 580 -2.00 -18.11 -35.27
C PRO A 580 -1.23 -18.77 -34.12
N ARG A 581 -1.65 -18.50 -32.89
CA ARG A 581 -1.11 -19.11 -31.68
C ARG A 581 -1.59 -20.57 -31.60
N PRO A 582 -0.76 -21.52 -31.15
CA PRO A 582 -1.20 -22.88 -30.88
C PRO A 582 -2.38 -22.89 -29.90
N GLY A 583 -3.48 -23.56 -30.29
CA GLY A 583 -4.65 -23.73 -29.42
C GLY A 583 -4.38 -24.80 -28.36
N VAL A 584 -4.83 -24.57 -27.12
CA VAL A 584 -4.68 -25.51 -26.01
C VAL A 584 -5.31 -26.89 -26.32
N GLU A 585 -6.31 -26.93 -27.19
CA GLU A 585 -7.00 -28.13 -27.65
C GLU A 585 -6.05 -29.16 -28.29
N MET A 586 -4.93 -28.73 -28.88
CA MET A 586 -3.95 -29.63 -29.47
C MET A 586 -3.19 -30.48 -28.44
N LEU A 587 -3.24 -30.08 -27.18
CA LEU A 587 -2.53 -30.75 -26.07
C LEU A 587 -3.40 -31.79 -25.39
N LYS A 588 -4.71 -31.82 -25.66
CA LYS A 588 -5.64 -32.75 -25.02
C LYS A 588 -5.23 -34.20 -25.27
N ASP A 589 -5.07 -34.97 -24.19
CA ASP A 589 -4.67 -36.39 -24.21
C ASP A 589 -3.34 -36.71 -24.95
N LYS A 590 -2.52 -35.70 -25.26
CA LYS A 590 -1.25 -35.87 -26.03
C LYS A 590 -0.25 -36.81 -25.35
N HIS A 591 -0.28 -36.86 -24.01
CA HIS A 591 0.65 -37.63 -23.17
C HIS A 591 -0.08 -38.71 -22.38
N LYS A 592 -1.20 -39.22 -22.90
CA LYS A 592 -2.00 -40.24 -22.22
C LYS A 592 -1.16 -41.49 -21.91
N GLY A 593 -1.18 -41.89 -20.64
CA GLY A 593 -0.46 -43.07 -20.14
C GLY A 593 1.04 -42.86 -19.90
N GLN A 594 1.57 -41.65 -20.17
CA GLN A 594 2.94 -41.29 -19.82
C GLN A 594 2.98 -40.77 -18.37
N ARG A 595 4.16 -40.86 -17.75
CA ARG A 595 4.49 -40.19 -16.49
C ARG A 595 5.01 -38.79 -16.78
N ALA A 596 4.77 -37.85 -15.87
CA ALA A 596 5.38 -36.53 -15.94
C ALA A 596 6.18 -36.17 -14.68
N TRP A 597 7.31 -35.50 -14.90
CA TRP A 597 8.05 -34.76 -13.88
C TRP A 597 7.67 -33.29 -13.95
N ILE A 598 7.25 -32.75 -12.82
CA ILE A 598 7.05 -31.31 -12.65
C ILE A 598 8.18 -30.80 -11.76
N VAL A 599 9.12 -30.11 -12.38
CA VAL A 599 10.40 -29.70 -11.78
C VAL A 599 10.36 -28.22 -11.43
N GLY A 600 10.36 -27.95 -10.13
CA GLY A 600 10.39 -26.62 -9.55
C GLY A 600 11.80 -26.02 -9.55
N ASN A 601 11.88 -24.76 -9.10
CA ASN A 601 13.12 -24.00 -9.05
C ASN A 601 13.66 -23.84 -7.62
N GLY A 602 13.18 -24.63 -6.65
CA GLY A 602 13.55 -24.48 -5.24
C GLY A 602 15.03 -24.79 -4.93
N PRO A 603 15.58 -24.30 -3.81
CA PRO A 603 16.98 -24.53 -3.42
C PRO A 603 17.37 -26.00 -3.21
N SER A 604 16.42 -26.92 -3.01
CA SER A 604 16.73 -28.37 -2.87
C SER A 604 17.10 -29.08 -4.16
N VAL A 605 16.93 -28.42 -5.32
CA VAL A 605 17.29 -29.00 -6.62
C VAL A 605 18.79 -29.29 -6.68
N ARG A 606 19.13 -30.52 -7.06
CA ARG A 606 20.50 -30.98 -7.30
C ARG A 606 20.72 -31.18 -8.80
N LEU A 607 21.80 -30.63 -9.33
CA LEU A 607 22.11 -30.75 -10.77
C LEU A 607 22.27 -32.21 -11.22
N ASP A 608 22.86 -33.07 -10.38
CA ASP A 608 23.00 -34.50 -10.67
C ASP A 608 21.66 -35.23 -10.77
N ASP A 609 20.68 -34.84 -9.94
CA ASP A 609 19.33 -35.43 -9.97
C ASP A 609 18.62 -35.03 -11.28
N LEU A 610 18.79 -33.79 -11.77
CA LEU A 610 18.19 -33.34 -13.03
C LEU A 610 18.64 -34.20 -14.21
N GLY A 611 19.90 -34.62 -14.25
CA GLY A 611 20.43 -35.51 -15.29
C GLY A 611 19.93 -36.95 -15.23
N ARG A 612 19.26 -37.36 -14.15
CA ARG A 612 18.74 -38.71 -13.92
C ARG A 612 17.24 -38.84 -14.19
N ILE A 613 16.54 -37.73 -14.43
CA ILE A 613 15.13 -37.78 -14.83
C ILE A 613 15.03 -38.53 -16.17
N PRO A 614 14.21 -39.60 -16.28
CA PRO A 614 14.16 -40.42 -17.48
C PRO A 614 13.70 -39.63 -18.71
N ALA A 615 14.46 -39.72 -19.81
CA ALA A 615 14.17 -39.00 -21.05
C ALA A 615 12.85 -39.41 -21.74
N GLY A 616 12.23 -40.51 -21.31
CA GLY A 616 10.91 -40.95 -21.80
C GLY A 616 9.73 -40.35 -21.03
N ASP A 617 9.98 -39.69 -19.90
CA ASP A 617 8.95 -39.01 -19.12
C ASP A 617 8.75 -37.58 -19.61
N VAL A 618 7.52 -37.07 -19.49
CA VAL A 618 7.19 -35.69 -19.85
C VAL A 618 7.70 -34.74 -18.77
N THR A 619 8.27 -33.62 -19.16
CA THR A 619 8.89 -32.68 -18.21
C THR A 619 8.28 -31.29 -18.29
N PHE A 620 7.81 -30.78 -17.15
CA PHE A 620 7.36 -29.42 -16.98
C PHE A 620 8.36 -28.67 -16.10
N CYS A 621 8.94 -27.60 -16.61
CA CYS A 621 9.75 -26.67 -15.82
C CYS A 621 9.11 -25.28 -15.80
N PHE A 622 9.63 -24.38 -14.97
CA PHE A 622 8.98 -23.10 -14.72
C PHE A 622 9.88 -21.92 -15.03
N ASN A 623 9.26 -20.90 -15.63
CA ASN A 623 9.82 -19.58 -15.78
C ASN A 623 11.24 -19.63 -16.41
N ARG A 624 12.26 -19.19 -15.67
CA ARG A 624 13.63 -19.06 -16.15
C ARG A 624 14.50 -20.31 -15.90
N PHE A 625 13.91 -21.51 -15.94
CA PHE A 625 14.65 -22.76 -15.77
C PHE A 625 15.79 -22.93 -16.78
N TYR A 626 15.62 -22.39 -18.00
CA TYR A 626 16.62 -22.39 -19.08
C TYR A 626 17.98 -21.79 -18.67
N LEU A 627 18.04 -20.93 -17.65
CA LEU A 627 19.30 -20.39 -17.13
C LEU A 627 20.20 -21.47 -16.53
N SER A 628 19.67 -22.64 -16.16
CA SER A 628 20.44 -23.76 -15.65
C SER A 628 21.11 -24.61 -16.73
N TYR A 629 20.76 -24.44 -18.01
CA TYR A 629 21.13 -25.35 -19.10
C TYR A 629 22.64 -25.54 -19.32
N ALA A 630 23.46 -24.57 -18.92
CA ALA A 630 24.91 -24.68 -19.01
C ALA A 630 25.48 -25.71 -18.02
N ASP A 631 24.77 -25.96 -16.91
CA ASP A 631 25.25 -26.76 -15.80
C ASP A 631 24.61 -28.16 -15.72
N GLN A 632 23.59 -28.44 -16.55
CA GLN A 632 22.82 -29.69 -16.52
C GLN A 632 22.16 -30.02 -17.89
N ALA A 633 21.86 -31.30 -18.12
CA ALA A 633 21.44 -31.82 -19.43
C ALA A 633 19.92 -31.92 -19.68
N LEU A 634 19.08 -31.86 -18.65
CA LEU A 634 17.61 -31.85 -18.75
C LEU A 634 17.14 -30.69 -19.63
N ARG A 635 16.26 -31.02 -20.58
CA ARG A 635 15.54 -30.08 -21.43
C ARG A 635 14.07 -30.40 -21.34
N GLU A 636 13.30 -29.44 -20.88
CA GLU A 636 11.88 -29.62 -20.61
C GLU A 636 11.05 -29.72 -21.89
N ASP A 637 9.93 -30.45 -21.83
CA ASP A 637 8.92 -30.46 -22.89
C ASP A 637 8.05 -29.20 -22.87
N TYR A 638 7.82 -28.65 -21.67
CA TYR A 638 6.97 -27.50 -21.43
C TYR A 638 7.56 -26.55 -20.39
N VAL A 639 7.61 -25.25 -20.72
CA VAL A 639 7.91 -24.20 -19.75
C VAL A 639 6.60 -23.49 -19.37
N VAL A 640 6.26 -23.50 -18.08
CA VAL A 640 4.99 -22.95 -17.58
C VAL A 640 5.24 -21.68 -16.79
N SER A 641 4.45 -20.64 -17.06
CA SER A 641 4.43 -19.42 -16.25
C SER A 641 3.02 -18.89 -16.08
N ALA A 642 2.70 -18.48 -14.86
CA ALA A 642 1.39 -17.96 -14.47
C ALA A 642 1.49 -16.70 -13.60
N ASP A 643 2.72 -16.19 -13.40
CA ASP A 643 3.01 -14.94 -12.70
C ASP A 643 3.12 -13.83 -13.75
N THR A 644 2.20 -12.87 -13.70
CA THR A 644 2.18 -11.72 -14.63
C THR A 644 3.50 -10.97 -14.63
N LEU A 645 4.12 -10.71 -13.47
CA LEU A 645 5.41 -10.00 -13.41
C LEU A 645 6.53 -10.81 -14.06
N MET A 646 6.50 -12.14 -13.89
CA MET A 646 7.48 -13.02 -14.52
C MET A 646 7.34 -13.02 -16.05
N ILE A 647 6.11 -13.07 -16.56
CA ILE A 647 5.85 -13.09 -18.00
C ILE A 647 6.12 -11.72 -18.63
N GLU A 648 5.76 -10.63 -17.96
CA GLU A 648 6.09 -9.27 -18.41
C GLU A 648 7.61 -9.03 -18.46
N ASP A 649 8.34 -9.50 -17.45
CA ASP A 649 9.78 -9.28 -17.37
C ASP A 649 10.59 -10.18 -18.32
N PHE A 650 10.18 -11.44 -18.48
CA PHE A 650 11.01 -12.51 -19.05
C PHE A 650 10.26 -13.41 -20.04
N GLY A 651 9.01 -13.09 -20.39
CA GLY A 651 8.19 -13.90 -21.29
C GLY A 651 8.78 -14.10 -22.67
N GLN A 652 9.46 -13.08 -23.20
CA GLN A 652 10.15 -13.21 -24.48
C GLN A 652 11.39 -14.11 -24.39
N GLU A 653 12.21 -13.96 -23.33
CA GLU A 653 13.35 -14.87 -23.07
C GLU A 653 12.87 -16.32 -22.95
N MET A 654 11.75 -16.56 -22.25
CA MET A 654 11.16 -17.91 -22.15
C MET A 654 10.74 -18.48 -23.50
N ILE A 655 10.28 -17.66 -24.44
CA ILE A 655 9.91 -18.12 -25.79
C ILE A 655 11.15 -18.41 -26.63
N ASP A 656 12.19 -17.59 -26.49
CA ASP A 656 13.37 -17.64 -27.35
C ASP A 656 14.40 -18.70 -26.88
N ASP A 657 14.57 -18.86 -25.57
CA ASP A 657 15.69 -19.63 -24.98
C ASP A 657 15.27 -20.98 -24.37
N ALA A 658 14.00 -21.17 -23.99
CA ALA A 658 13.55 -22.44 -23.42
C ALA A 658 13.46 -23.53 -24.49
N ALA A 659 13.79 -24.77 -24.11
CA ALA A 659 13.69 -25.91 -25.03
C ALA A 659 12.24 -26.36 -25.26
N GLY A 660 11.42 -26.25 -24.22
CA GLY A 660 10.03 -26.71 -24.22
C GLY A 660 9.05 -25.69 -24.78
N MET A 661 7.85 -26.15 -25.12
CA MET A 661 6.76 -25.26 -25.55
C MET A 661 6.33 -24.34 -24.40
N PRO A 662 6.36 -23.01 -24.56
CA PRO A 662 5.87 -22.11 -23.53
C PRO A 662 4.36 -22.18 -23.36
N ILE A 663 3.92 -22.29 -22.11
CA ILE A 663 2.51 -22.27 -21.69
C ILE A 663 2.34 -21.14 -20.68
N PHE A 664 1.66 -20.07 -21.11
CA PHE A 664 1.46 -18.87 -20.30
C PHE A 664 0.00 -18.71 -19.90
N CYS A 665 -0.25 -18.57 -18.59
CA CYS A 665 -1.56 -18.16 -18.08
C CYS A 665 -1.55 -16.65 -17.85
N LEU A 666 -2.27 -15.91 -18.69
CA LEU A 666 -2.29 -14.45 -18.68
C LEU A 666 -3.72 -13.91 -18.57
N PRO A 667 -3.92 -12.77 -17.90
CA PRO A 667 -5.15 -11.99 -18.02
C PRO A 667 -5.49 -11.65 -19.49
N ARG A 668 -6.80 -11.49 -19.76
CA ARG A 668 -7.28 -11.28 -21.13
C ARG A 668 -6.75 -9.95 -21.69
N GLY A 669 -5.92 -10.05 -22.73
CA GLY A 669 -5.39 -8.88 -23.46
C GLY A 669 -3.93 -8.55 -23.11
N GLU A 670 -3.36 -9.23 -22.12
CA GLU A 670 -1.92 -9.20 -21.82
C GLU A 670 -1.16 -10.20 -22.71
N GLY A 671 0.15 -9.96 -22.93
CA GLY A 671 0.97 -10.77 -23.84
C GLY A 671 0.73 -10.52 -25.33
N LYS A 672 0.26 -9.33 -25.71
CA LYS A 672 0.16 -8.92 -27.13
C LYS A 672 1.51 -8.61 -27.77
N ASP A 673 2.49 -8.23 -26.96
CA ASP A 673 3.82 -7.82 -27.42
C ASP A 673 4.83 -8.99 -27.48
N LEU A 674 4.42 -10.19 -27.07
CA LEU A 674 5.23 -11.41 -27.14
C LEU A 674 5.22 -11.97 -28.56
N ASN A 675 6.41 -12.24 -29.10
CA ASN A 675 6.64 -12.78 -30.43
C ASN A 675 7.06 -14.25 -30.34
N GLY A 676 6.51 -15.10 -31.21
CA GLY A 676 6.85 -16.53 -31.27
C GLY A 676 5.67 -17.44 -30.93
N SER A 677 5.96 -18.74 -30.81
CA SER A 677 4.95 -19.78 -30.56
C SER A 677 4.82 -20.07 -29.07
N PHE A 678 3.62 -19.85 -28.52
CA PHE A 678 3.29 -20.22 -27.14
C PHE A 678 1.80 -20.53 -27.00
N VAL A 679 1.45 -21.37 -26.03
CA VAL A 679 0.07 -21.65 -25.64
C VAL A 679 -0.37 -20.60 -24.62
N SER A 680 -1.48 -19.92 -24.92
CA SER A 680 -2.08 -18.94 -24.00
C SER A 680 -3.30 -19.54 -23.32
N LEU A 681 -3.22 -19.65 -21.99
CA LEU A 681 -4.31 -20.11 -21.14
C LEU A 681 -5.13 -18.93 -20.63
N ARG A 682 -6.44 -19.16 -20.49
CA ARG A 682 -7.38 -18.15 -19.99
C ARG A 682 -7.57 -18.33 -18.48
N ASN A 683 -7.11 -17.35 -17.72
CA ASN A 683 -7.45 -17.25 -16.31
C ASN A 683 -8.91 -16.78 -16.16
N VAL A 684 -9.72 -17.53 -15.41
CA VAL A 684 -10.98 -17.01 -14.86
C VAL A 684 -10.65 -16.40 -13.51
N GLY A 685 -10.90 -15.09 -13.35
CA GLY A 685 -10.61 -14.32 -12.12
C GLY A 685 -11.43 -14.74 -10.89
N ASN A 686 -11.60 -16.05 -10.67
CA ASN A 686 -12.20 -16.62 -9.48
C ASN A 686 -11.16 -16.60 -8.35
N HIS A 687 -11.60 -16.15 -7.18
CA HIS A 687 -10.76 -16.10 -5.97
C HIS A 687 -10.54 -17.46 -5.31
N LEU A 688 -11.21 -18.52 -5.81
CA LEU A 688 -11.05 -19.89 -5.31
C LEU A 688 -10.08 -20.70 -6.20
N PRO A 689 -9.14 -21.45 -5.61
CA PRO A 689 -8.18 -22.28 -6.34
C PRO A 689 -8.80 -23.59 -6.84
N LEU A 690 -9.87 -23.50 -7.65
CA LEU A 690 -10.58 -24.65 -8.20
C LEU A 690 -9.74 -25.37 -9.26
N PHE A 691 -9.66 -26.70 -9.18
CA PHE A 691 -8.94 -27.49 -10.19
C PHE A 691 -9.73 -27.57 -11.50
N SER A 692 -9.15 -27.07 -12.61
CA SER A 692 -9.73 -27.23 -13.94
C SER A 692 -9.37 -28.57 -14.57
N MET A 693 -10.41 -29.35 -14.88
CA MET A 693 -10.32 -30.58 -15.68
C MET A 693 -10.35 -30.29 -17.18
N ASP A 694 -10.69 -29.05 -17.56
CA ASP A 694 -10.74 -28.60 -18.95
C ASP A 694 -10.11 -27.20 -19.11
N PRO A 695 -8.77 -27.11 -19.14
CA PRO A 695 -8.02 -25.90 -19.46
C PRO A 695 -8.41 -25.17 -20.76
N SER A 696 -9.09 -25.82 -21.72
CA SER A 696 -9.66 -25.11 -22.89
C SER A 696 -10.80 -24.16 -22.52
N SER A 697 -11.53 -24.49 -21.45
CA SER A 697 -12.60 -23.65 -20.93
C SER A 697 -12.06 -22.60 -19.97
N TYR A 698 -11.27 -23.02 -18.98
CA TYR A 698 -10.74 -22.13 -17.95
C TYR A 698 -9.54 -22.73 -17.22
N VAL A 699 -8.71 -21.89 -16.61
CA VAL A 699 -7.65 -22.29 -15.68
C VAL A 699 -7.74 -21.43 -14.42
N SER A 700 -7.54 -22.05 -13.25
CA SER A 700 -7.33 -21.31 -12.00
C SER A 700 -5.84 -21.23 -11.70
N LEU A 701 -5.37 -20.05 -11.26
CA LEU A 701 -3.96 -19.85 -10.93
C LEU A 701 -3.55 -20.55 -9.63
N GLY A 702 -4.46 -20.61 -8.64
CA GLY A 702 -4.17 -21.13 -7.31
C GLY A 702 -2.87 -20.61 -6.68
N GLY A 703 -2.51 -19.35 -6.97
CA GLY A 703 -1.27 -18.72 -6.50
C GLY A 703 0.04 -19.34 -7.00
N SER A 704 0.03 -20.29 -7.96
CA SER A 704 1.24 -21.02 -8.36
C SER A 704 1.21 -21.54 -9.79
N SER A 705 2.29 -21.29 -10.56
CA SER A 705 2.49 -21.89 -11.89
C SER A 705 2.49 -23.43 -11.85
N VAL A 706 2.88 -24.03 -10.73
CA VAL A 706 2.85 -25.50 -10.53
C VAL A 706 1.41 -26.02 -10.56
N PHE A 707 0.47 -25.27 -9.99
CA PHE A 707 -0.95 -25.66 -10.02
C PHE A 707 -1.52 -25.58 -11.45
N VAL A 708 -1.06 -24.62 -12.25
CA VAL A 708 -1.38 -24.56 -13.69
C VAL A 708 -0.79 -25.77 -14.42
N ALA A 709 0.47 -26.13 -14.16
CA ALA A 709 1.09 -27.31 -14.76
C ALA A 709 0.36 -28.61 -14.41
N LEU A 710 -0.12 -28.76 -13.16
CA LEU A 710 -0.92 -29.92 -12.75
C LEU A 710 -2.25 -30.03 -13.50
N GLN A 711 -2.95 -28.91 -13.71
CA GLN A 711 -4.17 -28.88 -14.53
C GLN A 711 -3.86 -29.24 -15.99
N MET A 712 -2.75 -28.73 -16.53
CA MET A 712 -2.31 -29.05 -17.89
C MET A 712 -1.92 -30.52 -18.05
N ALA A 713 -1.14 -31.08 -17.12
CA ALA A 713 -0.75 -32.49 -17.14
C ALA A 713 -2.00 -33.39 -17.13
N HIS A 714 -2.98 -33.08 -16.28
CA HIS A 714 -4.24 -33.81 -16.25
C HIS A 714 -4.97 -33.75 -17.59
N TYR A 715 -5.10 -32.57 -18.18
CA TYR A 715 -5.74 -32.35 -19.48
C TYR A 715 -5.00 -33.05 -20.65
N MET A 716 -3.68 -33.16 -20.55
CA MET A 716 -2.83 -33.88 -21.49
C MET A 716 -2.92 -35.41 -21.34
N GLY A 717 -3.76 -35.91 -20.43
CA GLY A 717 -4.00 -37.34 -20.21
C GLY A 717 -3.01 -38.00 -19.25
N ILE A 718 -2.11 -37.24 -18.63
CA ILE A 718 -1.15 -37.76 -17.64
C ILE A 718 -1.89 -38.06 -16.33
N ARG A 719 -1.59 -39.21 -15.74
CA ARG A 719 -2.17 -39.66 -14.46
C ARG A 719 -1.11 -40.06 -13.44
N ASP A 720 0.15 -40.13 -13.82
CA ASP A 720 1.28 -40.37 -12.91
C ASP A 720 2.21 -39.15 -12.93
N VAL A 721 2.31 -38.44 -11.80
CA VAL A 721 3.08 -37.19 -11.68
C VAL A 721 4.05 -37.27 -10.52
N ALA A 722 5.33 -36.97 -10.77
CA ALA A 722 6.35 -36.75 -9.77
C ALA A 722 6.70 -35.25 -9.68
N LEU A 723 6.71 -34.70 -8.47
CA LEU A 723 7.15 -33.33 -8.19
C LEU A 723 8.59 -33.35 -7.68
N TYR A 724 9.44 -32.47 -8.18
CA TYR A 724 10.82 -32.32 -7.71
C TYR A 724 11.19 -30.83 -7.58
N GLY A 725 12.07 -30.47 -6.63
CA GLY A 725 12.47 -29.08 -6.42
C GLY A 725 11.37 -28.17 -5.83
N MET A 726 10.44 -28.74 -5.06
CA MET A 726 9.29 -28.04 -4.46
C MET A 726 9.48 -27.85 -2.95
N ASP A 727 10.34 -26.91 -2.55
CA ASP A 727 10.69 -26.70 -1.14
C ASP A 727 9.55 -26.16 -0.27
N TYR A 728 8.63 -25.42 -0.87
CA TYR A 728 7.44 -24.91 -0.18
C TYR A 728 7.77 -24.02 1.03
N SER A 729 8.83 -23.23 0.88
CA SER A 729 9.28 -22.23 1.85
C SER A 729 9.97 -21.09 1.12
N PHE A 730 9.75 -19.85 1.56
CA PHE A 730 10.42 -18.67 1.03
C PHE A 730 10.94 -17.80 2.17
N SER A 731 12.16 -17.29 2.03
CA SER A 731 12.71 -16.23 2.87
C SER A 731 12.57 -14.91 2.13
N MET A 732 11.91 -13.91 2.74
CA MET A 732 11.70 -12.62 2.12
C MET A 732 11.47 -11.50 3.11
N GLN A 733 11.99 -10.32 2.79
CA GLN A 733 11.58 -9.05 3.38
C GLN A 733 10.61 -8.33 2.45
N LEU A 734 9.39 -8.10 2.94
CA LEU A 734 8.39 -7.35 2.20
C LEU A 734 8.67 -5.85 2.29
N ARG A 735 8.64 -5.19 1.14
CA ARG A 735 8.78 -3.74 1.01
C ARG A 735 7.61 -3.19 0.24
N ARG A 736 7.18 -1.98 0.61
CA ARG A 736 6.20 -1.23 -0.17
C ARG A 736 6.91 -0.59 -1.37
N ASP A 737 6.42 -0.87 -2.57
CA ASP A 737 6.88 -0.24 -3.80
C ASP A 737 5.68 0.45 -4.47
N PRO A 738 5.73 1.77 -4.71
CA PRO A 738 4.58 2.52 -5.23
C PRO A 738 4.16 2.10 -6.64
N ARG A 739 4.98 1.34 -7.37
CA ARG A 739 4.65 0.79 -8.69
C ARG A 739 3.66 -0.37 -8.61
N PHE A 740 3.55 -1.01 -7.45
CA PHE A 740 2.71 -2.20 -7.25
C PHE A 740 1.63 -1.94 -6.19
N PRO A 741 0.40 -2.46 -6.40
CA PRO A 741 -0.68 -2.30 -5.42
C PRO A 741 -0.52 -3.21 -4.19
N PHE A 742 0.52 -4.04 -4.14
CA PHE A 742 0.84 -5.01 -3.10
C PHE A 742 2.33 -4.93 -2.69
N PRO A 743 2.71 -5.40 -1.49
CA PRO A 743 4.11 -5.50 -1.08
C PRO A 743 4.91 -6.45 -1.99
N VAL A 744 6.18 -6.12 -2.23
CA VAL A 744 7.10 -6.91 -3.06
C VAL A 744 8.37 -7.25 -2.28
N SER A 745 9.10 -8.27 -2.72
CA SER A 745 10.44 -8.60 -2.24
C SER A 745 11.48 -8.44 -3.35
N PHE A 746 12.71 -8.17 -2.97
CA PHE A 746 13.89 -8.14 -3.85
C PHE A 746 14.90 -9.23 -3.47
N ASP A 747 14.61 -9.99 -2.42
CA ASP A 747 15.54 -10.96 -1.85
C ASP A 747 15.72 -12.15 -2.81
N ASP A 748 16.96 -12.64 -2.88
CA ASP A 748 17.35 -13.84 -3.61
C ASP A 748 17.54 -15.02 -2.63
N GLY A 749 17.94 -16.19 -3.14
CA GLY A 749 18.19 -17.39 -2.33
C GLY A 749 16.97 -18.32 -2.17
N ASN A 750 15.85 -17.96 -2.81
CA ASN A 750 14.66 -18.82 -2.90
C ASN A 750 14.70 -19.79 -4.09
N HIS A 751 15.79 -19.77 -4.87
CA HIS A 751 15.95 -20.62 -6.05
C HIS A 751 17.36 -21.23 -6.11
N PHE A 752 17.51 -22.41 -6.72
CA PHE A 752 18.83 -22.98 -6.98
C PHE A 752 19.59 -22.22 -8.10
N ILE A 753 18.85 -21.50 -8.94
CA ILE A 753 19.38 -20.64 -10.00
C ILE A 753 19.77 -19.29 -9.40
N LYS A 754 21.03 -18.90 -9.55
CA LYS A 754 21.55 -17.60 -9.06
C LYS A 754 20.98 -16.44 -9.87
N SER A 755 20.74 -15.30 -9.22
CA SER A 755 20.24 -14.08 -9.87
C SER A 755 18.95 -14.32 -10.65
N TYR A 756 18.11 -15.25 -10.19
CA TYR A 756 16.94 -15.74 -10.94
C TYR A 756 15.94 -14.62 -11.26
N ARG A 757 15.78 -13.63 -10.38
CA ARG A 757 14.97 -12.42 -10.65
C ARG A 757 15.78 -11.22 -11.16
N SER A 758 17.09 -11.34 -11.34
CA SER A 758 17.96 -10.25 -11.80
C SER A 758 17.75 -8.93 -11.02
N ALA A 759 17.62 -9.01 -9.69
CA ALA A 759 17.30 -7.90 -8.78
C ALA A 759 15.96 -7.16 -9.04
N LYS A 760 15.06 -7.72 -9.86
CA LYS A 760 13.70 -7.21 -10.04
C LYS A 760 12.78 -7.63 -8.90
N PRO A 761 11.78 -6.81 -8.53
CA PRO A 761 10.84 -7.15 -7.48
C PRO A 761 10.00 -8.37 -7.85
N TRP A 762 9.55 -9.13 -6.86
CA TRP A 762 8.63 -10.25 -7.04
C TRP A 762 7.51 -10.24 -5.98
N CYS A 763 6.37 -10.82 -6.37
CA CYS A 763 5.18 -10.88 -5.52
C CYS A 763 5.29 -12.09 -4.56
N PRO A 764 5.01 -11.90 -3.26
CA PRO A 764 4.98 -12.99 -2.30
C PRO A 764 3.95 -14.08 -2.67
N PRO A 765 4.22 -15.36 -2.39
CA PRO A 765 3.27 -16.44 -2.60
C PRO A 765 2.05 -16.29 -1.69
N THR A 766 0.85 -16.55 -2.25
CA THR A 766 -0.38 -16.62 -1.45
C THR A 766 -0.57 -18.03 -0.91
N TRP A 767 0.02 -18.33 0.25
CA TRP A 767 0.01 -19.69 0.84
C TRP A 767 -1.38 -20.31 0.91
N ARG A 768 -2.41 -19.52 1.26
CA ARG A 768 -3.82 -19.96 1.25
C ARG A 768 -4.20 -20.59 -0.10
N ASP A 769 -3.95 -19.89 -1.20
CA ASP A 769 -4.36 -20.33 -2.53
C ASP A 769 -3.52 -21.50 -3.00
N ILE A 770 -2.21 -21.48 -2.74
CA ILE A 770 -1.29 -22.53 -3.15
C ILE A 770 -1.63 -23.84 -2.43
N SER A 771 -1.83 -23.80 -1.12
CA SER A 771 -2.12 -25.01 -0.34
C SER A 771 -3.48 -25.60 -0.68
N ALA A 772 -4.50 -24.76 -0.82
CA ALA A 772 -5.81 -25.22 -1.27
C ALA A 772 -5.75 -25.75 -2.72
N GLY A 773 -5.04 -25.07 -3.63
CA GLY A 773 -4.82 -25.52 -4.99
C GLY A 773 -4.12 -26.88 -5.06
N PHE A 774 -3.01 -27.06 -4.36
CA PHE A 774 -2.27 -28.34 -4.37
C PHE A 774 -3.10 -29.49 -3.83
N LEU A 775 -3.88 -29.27 -2.79
CA LEU A 775 -4.79 -30.29 -2.27
C LEU A 775 -5.93 -30.56 -3.26
N ASN A 776 -6.44 -29.54 -3.94
CA ASN A 776 -7.44 -29.70 -4.99
C ASN A 776 -6.90 -30.49 -6.19
N ALA A 777 -5.64 -30.30 -6.56
CA ALA A 777 -4.97 -31.11 -7.57
C ALA A 777 -4.85 -32.57 -7.12
N ARG A 778 -4.45 -32.82 -5.87
CA ARG A 778 -4.41 -34.17 -5.31
C ARG A 778 -5.76 -34.87 -5.42
N VAL A 779 -6.83 -34.22 -4.97
CA VAL A 779 -8.19 -34.75 -5.03
C VAL A 779 -8.59 -35.03 -6.48
N ALA A 780 -8.32 -34.12 -7.41
CA ALA A 780 -8.67 -34.30 -8.82
C ALA A 780 -7.94 -35.50 -9.44
N PHE A 781 -6.65 -35.67 -9.18
CA PHE A 781 -5.89 -36.82 -9.69
C PHE A 781 -6.40 -38.13 -9.07
N GLU A 782 -6.49 -38.24 -7.74
CA GLU A 782 -6.88 -39.49 -7.09
C GLU A 782 -8.31 -39.92 -7.42
N THR A 783 -9.26 -38.97 -7.47
CA THR A 783 -10.66 -39.28 -7.83
C THR A 783 -10.85 -39.62 -9.31
N THR A 784 -9.86 -39.35 -10.15
CA THR A 784 -9.85 -39.71 -11.58
C THR A 784 -8.81 -40.77 -11.95
N GLY A 785 -8.32 -41.51 -10.95
CA GLY A 785 -7.45 -42.68 -11.15
C GLY A 785 -5.99 -42.34 -11.43
N GLY A 786 -5.53 -41.16 -11.01
CA GLY A 786 -4.13 -40.75 -11.03
C GLY A 786 -3.54 -40.56 -9.63
N LYS A 787 -2.24 -40.25 -9.59
CA LYS A 787 -1.48 -39.96 -8.37
C LYS A 787 -0.49 -38.83 -8.62
N ILE A 788 -0.18 -38.10 -7.56
CA ILE A 788 0.89 -37.10 -7.52
C ILE A 788 1.78 -37.44 -6.32
N VAL A 789 3.09 -37.59 -6.55
CA VAL A 789 4.07 -37.84 -5.49
C VAL A 789 5.11 -36.73 -5.42
N ASN A 790 5.63 -36.45 -4.23
CA ASN A 790 6.71 -35.50 -4.00
C ASN A 790 8.05 -36.24 -3.88
N ALA A 791 8.90 -36.13 -4.91
CA ALA A 791 10.24 -36.67 -4.96
C ALA A 791 11.32 -35.64 -4.54
N SER A 792 10.93 -34.43 -4.11
CA SER A 792 11.89 -33.42 -3.65
C SER A 792 12.64 -33.93 -2.42
N ARG A 793 13.95 -33.71 -2.36
CA ARG A 793 14.76 -34.09 -1.20
C ARG A 793 14.57 -33.04 -0.09
N GLY A 794 13.64 -33.31 0.83
CA GLY A 794 13.28 -32.38 1.92
C GLY A 794 12.11 -31.45 1.59
N GLY A 795 12.17 -30.22 2.09
CA GLY A 795 11.10 -29.23 1.91
C GLY A 795 9.85 -29.47 2.77
N LYS A 796 8.96 -28.48 2.81
CA LYS A 796 7.74 -28.45 3.63
C LYS A 796 6.48 -28.93 2.90
N LEU A 797 6.58 -29.35 1.64
CA LEU A 797 5.43 -29.84 0.87
C LEU A 797 5.01 -31.24 1.34
N THR A 798 4.00 -31.29 2.22
CA THR A 798 3.43 -32.54 2.77
C THR A 798 2.09 -32.94 2.16
N THR A 799 1.49 -32.08 1.34
CA THR A 799 0.19 -32.33 0.71
C THR A 799 0.18 -33.57 -0.18
N PHE A 800 1.32 -33.91 -0.81
CA PHE A 800 1.49 -35.09 -1.65
C PHE A 800 2.40 -36.10 -0.94
N ALA A 801 2.13 -37.40 -1.11
CA ALA A 801 2.98 -38.44 -0.52
C ALA A 801 4.40 -38.33 -1.03
N ARG A 802 5.36 -38.51 -0.11
CA ARG A 802 6.78 -38.47 -0.44
C ARG A 802 7.20 -39.81 -1.02
N ALA A 803 7.94 -39.76 -2.13
CA ALA A 803 8.62 -40.92 -2.71
C ALA A 803 10.13 -40.65 -2.73
N ASP A 804 10.94 -41.71 -2.65
CA ASP A 804 12.36 -41.55 -2.88
C ASP A 804 12.58 -41.17 -4.35
N PHE A 805 13.47 -40.21 -4.60
CA PHE A 805 13.83 -39.81 -5.95
C PHE A 805 14.51 -40.96 -6.70
N ASP A 806 15.35 -41.72 -5.98
CA ASP A 806 16.16 -42.78 -6.55
C ASP A 806 15.26 -43.92 -7.05
N ASP A 807 14.25 -44.31 -6.27
CA ASP A 807 13.24 -45.32 -6.64
C ASP A 807 12.40 -44.98 -7.90
N LEU A 808 12.30 -43.69 -8.25
CA LEU A 808 11.51 -43.24 -9.39
C LEU A 808 12.34 -43.10 -10.68
N THR A 809 13.67 -43.09 -10.55
CA THR A 809 14.61 -42.85 -11.66
C THR A 809 15.46 -44.05 -12.04
N GLU A 810 15.53 -45.07 -11.17
CA GLU A 810 15.97 -46.43 -11.51
C GLU A 810 14.93 -47.17 -12.36
#